data_AF-A0A534M8I4-F1
#
_entry.id   AF-A0A534M8I4-F1
#
_cell.length_a   1.000
_cell.length_b   1.000
_cell.length_c   1.000
_cell.angle_alpha   90.00
_cell.angle_beta   90.00
_cell.angle_gamma   90.00
#
_symmetry.space_group_name_H-M   'P 1'
#
loop_
_entity.id
_entity.type
_entity.pdbx_description
1 polymer ?
#
loop_
_entity_poly.entity_id
_entity_poly.type
_entity_poly.pdbx_seq_one_letter_code
_entity_poly.pdbx_strand_id
1 'polypeptide(L)'
;MLLRGGNPEASLHQREDAQDRGRTALKKVWQDSYDESCILELHARVDMDGLVREYADAVLERASKVVKKTRVPQALDRGDIEKQLRIWKERSYDVSAIEANLDAEPSVLTASVLAMREAVKKADTASEVLAGLEVSGFESRAAILREKLRDPIRHPDIDAEVELLREATESMRRVESRRKLERSRERDFKERTKKVLELIMKQRRDAKSAAPVPSSEEVEKALEEPAPPRDAATNLALAFTFEGFTVGESNRFAHTAAIAVAKQPAKAYNPLLITSGPGLGKTHLLHAIGNYIASHVDRAKVLYLTCEAFGTGLSEAREKGTLGAFRERVRGVDCLLIDDIQFLSGMPEVHEELFHAFNELHGAEKQIVLASDRPPKAIANLDDRLVSRFESGLVAGIEPPELSTRVAILERRSREAKVTIEPDVVKLIAGLVENNVRELGGALNRVVAFSSMMGRPITEDLAREVLTEPAFEAPPIPAPAVAERVEPAVLQGLTPGRSYLVEEERPLEAFRRFAAFLGGGGGGLVITRTNPKRVRETYGLPTERVLWLTDREGSAEDRIAPALERIVYEIEDFMSKQPRGAVLIDGIEYLVSNNSFDAVLKFVRRLLDAISESQYTLIISLGSGTIKEQELKVLEREMEVIRIP
;
A
#
# COMPACT_ATOMS: atom_id res chain seq x y z
N MET A 1 51.04 20.92 -47.08
CA MET A 1 52.17 21.51 -46.32
C MET A 1 51.64 21.76 -44.91
N LEU A 2 52.16 21.02 -43.93
CA LEU A 2 51.91 21.09 -42.47
C LEU A 2 50.42 21.08 -42.05
N LEU A 3 49.81 19.95 -41.68
CA LEU A 3 50.16 19.14 -40.52
C LEU A 3 50.16 17.64 -40.84
N ARG A 4 51.36 17.05 -40.89
CA ARG A 4 51.59 15.65 -40.56
C ARG A 4 51.64 15.57 -39.03
N GLY A 5 50.82 14.73 -38.41
CA GLY A 5 50.85 14.43 -36.98
C GLY A 5 49.64 14.98 -36.21
N GLY A 6 48.67 14.12 -35.93
CA GLY A 6 47.50 14.40 -35.11
C GLY A 6 46.24 13.81 -35.73
N ASN A 7 45.99 12.52 -35.52
CA ASN A 7 44.66 11.95 -35.78
C ASN A 7 43.64 12.65 -34.87
N PRO A 8 42.44 13.00 -35.35
CA PRO A 8 41.30 13.18 -34.45
C PRO A 8 40.96 11.78 -33.90
N GLU A 9 41.39 11.50 -32.68
CA GLU A 9 41.07 10.26 -31.98
C GLU A 9 39.61 10.35 -31.49
N ALA A 10 38.68 9.87 -32.31
CA ALA A 10 37.36 9.46 -31.86
C ALA A 10 37.37 7.94 -31.69
N SER A 11 36.91 7.48 -30.52
CA SER A 11 36.81 6.05 -30.18
C SER A 11 35.33 5.72 -29.98
N LEU A 12 34.82 4.72 -30.69
CA LEU A 12 33.47 4.19 -30.48
C LEU A 12 33.58 2.90 -29.69
N HIS A 13 32.82 2.80 -28.59
CA HIS A 13 32.75 1.59 -27.77
C HIS A 13 31.37 0.94 -27.95
N GLN A 14 31.32 -0.21 -28.61
CA GLN A 14 30.14 -1.09 -28.66
C GLN A 14 30.28 -2.22 -27.63
N ARG A 15 29.15 -2.69 -27.08
CA ARG A 15 29.07 -3.62 -25.95
C ARG A 15 29.59 -5.05 -26.22
N GLU A 16 30.21 -5.31 -27.37
CA GLU A 16 30.75 -6.61 -27.80
C GLU A 16 32.26 -6.59 -28.12
N ASP A 17 33.07 -5.86 -27.35
CA ASP A 17 34.55 -5.85 -27.39
C ASP A 17 35.23 -5.36 -28.70
N ALA A 18 34.47 -4.87 -29.69
CA ALA A 18 35.05 -4.28 -30.90
C ALA A 18 35.30 -2.76 -30.74
N GLN A 19 36.56 -2.33 -30.91
CA GLN A 19 36.95 -0.92 -30.86
C GLN A 19 37.27 -0.38 -32.28
N ASP A 20 36.42 0.52 -32.79
CA ASP A 20 36.66 1.25 -34.05
C ASP A 20 37.22 2.65 -33.77
N ARG A 21 38.21 3.10 -34.56
CA ARG A 21 38.91 4.39 -34.37
C ARG A 21 38.87 5.30 -35.61
N GLY A 22 38.84 6.61 -35.39
CA GLY A 22 39.01 7.64 -36.42
C GLY A 22 37.75 7.92 -37.25
N ARG A 23 37.91 8.32 -38.52
CA ARG A 23 36.79 8.73 -39.42
C ARG A 23 35.73 7.65 -39.61
N THR A 24 36.11 6.38 -39.50
CA THR A 24 35.21 5.23 -39.66
C THR A 24 34.22 5.14 -38.49
N ALA A 25 34.62 5.52 -37.27
CA ALA A 25 33.77 5.53 -36.08
C ALA A 25 32.64 6.58 -36.20
N LEU A 26 32.97 7.78 -36.67
CA LEU A 26 32.00 8.86 -36.91
C LEU A 26 30.96 8.48 -37.98
N LYS A 27 31.38 7.79 -39.03
CA LYS A 27 30.49 7.37 -40.12
C LYS A 27 29.51 6.27 -39.66
N LYS A 28 29.94 5.39 -38.75
CA LYS A 28 29.12 4.30 -38.20
C LYS A 28 28.04 4.83 -37.25
N VAL A 29 28.40 5.77 -36.37
CA VAL A 29 27.44 6.43 -35.46
C VAL A 29 26.37 7.21 -36.20
N TRP A 30 26.71 7.85 -37.30
CA TRP A 30 25.74 8.52 -38.16
C TRP A 30 24.69 7.56 -38.75
N GLN A 31 25.08 6.31 -39.02
CA GLN A 31 24.20 5.32 -39.63
C GLN A 31 23.32 4.57 -38.61
N ASP A 32 23.73 4.51 -37.34
CA ASP A 32 23.08 3.71 -36.28
C ASP A 32 22.43 4.55 -35.15
N SER A 33 22.21 5.87 -35.34
CA SER A 33 21.91 6.84 -34.26
C SER A 33 20.52 6.76 -33.57
N TYR A 34 19.84 5.61 -33.58
CA TYR A 34 18.59 5.41 -32.84
C TYR A 34 18.75 4.62 -31.53
N ASP A 35 19.99 4.29 -31.15
CA ASP A 35 20.28 3.56 -29.91
C ASP A 35 20.81 4.52 -28.83
N GLU A 36 20.03 4.73 -27.76
CA GLU A 36 20.37 5.58 -26.61
C GLU A 36 21.59 5.06 -25.81
N SER A 37 22.13 3.89 -26.16
CA SER A 37 23.26 3.26 -25.45
C SER A 37 24.66 3.58 -26.02
N CYS A 38 24.77 4.39 -27.08
CA CYS A 38 26.07 4.72 -27.69
C CYS A 38 26.72 5.98 -27.07
N ILE A 39 27.87 5.80 -26.43
CA ILE A 39 28.69 6.90 -25.88
C ILE A 39 29.84 7.20 -26.86
N LEU A 40 29.91 8.44 -27.34
CA LEU A 40 30.95 8.89 -28.27
C LEU A 40 31.96 9.80 -27.54
N GLU A 41 33.20 9.34 -27.38
CA GLU A 41 34.27 10.14 -26.80
C GLU A 41 35.15 10.78 -27.89
N LEU A 42 35.16 12.11 -27.93
CA LEU A 42 35.99 12.92 -28.84
C LEU A 42 37.25 13.41 -28.12
N HIS A 43 38.42 12.90 -28.50
CA HIS A 43 39.68 13.34 -27.93
C HIS A 43 40.31 14.47 -28.78
N ALA A 44 40.20 15.69 -28.24
CA ALA A 44 40.82 16.95 -28.66
C ALA A 44 40.13 17.77 -29.78
N ARG A 45 40.46 19.09 -29.77
CA ARG A 45 39.79 20.22 -30.47
C ARG A 45 39.40 19.90 -31.91
N VAL A 46 38.12 19.57 -32.09
CA VAL A 46 37.48 19.45 -33.40
C VAL A 46 37.13 20.84 -33.89
N ASP A 47 37.44 21.14 -35.15
CA ASP A 47 36.97 22.34 -35.85
C ASP A 47 35.48 22.17 -36.17
N MET A 48 34.65 22.65 -35.25
CA MET A 48 33.19 22.53 -35.33
C MET A 48 32.60 23.28 -36.52
N ASP A 49 33.22 24.39 -36.94
CA ASP A 49 32.70 25.21 -38.03
C ASP A 49 32.93 24.54 -39.40
N GLY A 50 34.02 23.77 -39.53
CA GLY A 50 34.25 22.90 -40.69
C GLY A 50 33.27 21.74 -40.78
N LEU A 51 32.96 21.11 -39.64
CA LEU A 51 32.06 19.95 -39.58
C LEU A 51 30.61 20.30 -39.93
N VAL A 52 30.12 21.44 -39.44
CA VAL A 52 28.76 21.95 -39.72
C VAL A 52 28.61 22.35 -41.20
N ARG A 53 29.69 22.81 -41.85
CA ARG A 53 29.68 23.10 -43.30
C ARG A 53 29.63 21.83 -44.15
N GLU A 54 30.26 20.74 -43.70
CA GLU A 54 30.35 19.49 -44.45
C GLU A 54 29.07 18.62 -44.27
N TYR A 55 28.34 18.80 -43.16
CA TYR A 55 27.12 18.04 -42.81
C TYR A 55 25.99 18.97 -42.34
N ALA A 56 25.44 19.76 -43.25
CA ALA A 56 24.49 20.84 -42.95
C ALA A 56 23.16 20.40 -42.31
N ASP A 57 22.78 19.12 -42.46
CA ASP A 57 21.51 18.58 -41.94
C ASP A 57 21.62 18.00 -40.52
N ALA A 58 22.80 18.07 -39.89
CA ALA A 58 23.04 17.56 -38.54
C ALA A 58 22.66 18.59 -37.46
N VAL A 59 21.76 18.23 -36.54
CA VAL A 59 21.54 19.01 -35.31
C VAL A 59 22.62 18.63 -34.30
N LEU A 60 23.72 19.37 -34.29
CA LEU A 60 24.78 19.24 -33.29
C LEU A 60 24.48 20.16 -32.11
N GLU A 61 23.88 19.62 -31.04
CA GLU A 61 23.77 20.35 -29.78
C GLU A 61 25.17 20.55 -29.18
N ARG A 62 25.54 21.82 -28.94
CA ARG A 62 26.75 22.13 -28.16
C ARG A 62 26.51 21.66 -26.73
N ALA A 63 27.28 20.68 -26.27
CA ALA A 63 27.34 20.32 -24.86
C ALA A 63 27.61 21.58 -24.03
N SER A 64 26.68 21.93 -23.14
CA SER A 64 26.75 23.09 -22.26
C SER A 64 27.86 22.98 -21.20
N LYS A 65 28.61 21.87 -21.18
CA LYS A 65 29.85 21.72 -20.43
C LYS A 65 30.91 21.04 -21.29
N VAL A 66 31.87 21.83 -21.76
CA VAL A 66 33.19 21.32 -22.15
C VAL A 66 33.75 20.57 -20.95
N VAL A 67 33.93 19.25 -21.06
CA VAL A 67 34.72 18.47 -20.09
C VAL A 67 36.13 19.03 -20.17
N LYS A 68 36.46 19.89 -19.21
CA LYS A 68 37.82 20.41 -19.04
C LYS A 68 38.73 19.19 -18.95
N LYS A 69 39.81 19.17 -19.75
CA LYS A 69 40.97 18.27 -19.55
C LYS A 69 41.10 18.00 -18.06
N THR A 70 41.07 16.74 -17.65
CA THR A 70 41.39 16.34 -16.28
C THR A 70 42.75 16.94 -16.00
N ARG A 71 42.76 18.10 -15.32
CA ARG A 71 43.99 18.70 -14.84
C ARG A 71 44.57 17.59 -13.98
N VAL A 72 45.81 17.19 -14.25
CA VAL A 72 46.62 16.53 -13.23
C VAL A 72 46.37 17.35 -11.97
N PRO A 73 45.72 16.78 -10.94
CA PRO A 73 45.37 17.55 -9.76
C PRO A 73 46.64 18.27 -9.31
N GLN A 74 46.60 19.59 -9.22
CA GLN A 74 47.71 20.31 -8.61
C GLN A 74 47.93 19.65 -7.26
N ALA A 75 49.17 19.23 -6.99
CA ALA A 75 49.50 18.57 -5.73
C ALA A 75 48.96 19.46 -4.60
N LEU A 76 48.04 18.92 -3.82
CA LEU A 76 47.48 19.61 -2.67
C LEU A 76 48.62 19.86 -1.68
N ASP A 77 48.63 21.04 -1.07
CA ASP A 77 49.60 21.35 -0.03
C ASP A 77 49.40 20.39 1.16
N ARG A 78 50.50 19.90 1.74
CA ARG A 78 50.47 18.91 2.83
C ARG A 78 49.75 19.47 4.06
N GLY A 79 49.89 20.77 4.33
CA GLY A 79 49.17 21.45 5.41
C GLY A 79 47.65 21.53 5.18
N ASP A 80 47.21 21.70 3.94
CA ASP A 80 45.79 21.68 3.57
C ASP A 80 45.17 20.28 3.71
N ILE A 81 45.94 19.23 3.37
CA ILE A 81 45.51 17.82 3.54
C ILE A 81 45.34 17.48 5.02
N GLU A 82 46.33 17.82 5.86
CA GLU A 82 46.27 17.59 7.31
C GLU A 82 45.09 18.33 7.95
N LYS A 83 44.82 19.57 7.50
CA LYS A 83 43.66 20.34 7.94
C LYS A 83 42.33 19.69 7.54
N GLN A 84 42.21 19.16 6.32
CA GLN A 84 41.02 18.44 5.87
C GLN A 84 40.80 17.13 6.63
N LEU A 85 41.86 16.35 6.86
CA LEU A 85 41.79 15.12 7.66
C LEU A 85 41.29 15.40 9.08
N ARG A 86 41.74 16.51 9.70
CA ARG A 86 41.26 16.94 11.00
C ARG A 86 39.77 17.27 10.99
N ILE A 87 39.28 17.99 9.97
CA ILE A 87 37.85 18.31 9.80
C ILE A 87 37.02 17.03 9.67
N TRP A 88 37.47 16.06 8.88
CA TRP A 88 36.77 14.79 8.72
C TRP A 88 36.76 13.95 10.01
N LYS A 89 37.85 13.92 10.76
CA LYS A 89 37.91 13.29 12.09
C LYS A 89 36.97 13.95 13.09
N GLU A 90 36.92 15.29 13.12
CA GLU A 90 35.99 16.04 13.97
C GLU A 90 34.51 15.74 13.61
N ARG A 91 34.24 15.43 12.34
CA ARG A 91 32.92 14.96 11.86
C ARG A 91 32.70 13.45 11.98
N SER A 92 33.59 12.73 12.69
CA SER A 92 33.53 11.28 12.94
C SER A 92 33.62 10.39 11.70
N TYR A 93 34.23 10.88 10.61
CA TYR A 93 34.55 10.06 9.44
C TYR A 93 35.85 9.27 9.66
N ASP A 94 35.88 8.02 9.20
CA ASP A 94 37.10 7.21 9.18
C ASP A 94 38.02 7.71 8.05
N VAL A 95 39.21 8.15 8.43
CA VAL A 95 40.25 8.62 7.49
C VAL A 95 41.49 7.73 7.47
N SER A 96 41.45 6.57 8.14
CA SER A 96 42.58 5.65 8.31
C SER A 96 43.23 5.25 6.98
N ALA A 97 42.42 5.09 5.93
CA ALA A 97 42.88 4.74 4.59
C ALA A 97 43.75 5.85 3.93
N ILE A 98 43.52 7.11 4.27
CA ILE A 98 44.32 8.24 3.76
C ILE A 98 45.56 8.42 4.64
N GLU A 99 45.42 8.24 5.96
CA GLU A 99 46.54 8.32 6.90
C GLU A 99 47.61 7.26 6.64
N ALA A 100 47.19 6.04 6.28
CA ALA A 100 48.12 4.98 5.87
C ALA A 100 48.91 5.29 4.59
N ASN A 101 48.45 6.26 3.79
CA ASN A 101 49.03 6.64 2.49
C ASN A 101 49.66 8.04 2.51
N LEU A 102 49.91 8.63 3.68
CA LEU A 102 50.48 9.99 3.82
C LEU A 102 51.87 10.14 3.16
N ASP A 103 52.62 9.06 3.04
CA ASP A 103 53.95 9.03 2.43
C ASP A 103 53.95 8.51 0.97
N ALA A 104 52.77 8.30 0.38
CA ALA A 104 52.63 7.89 -1.02
C ALA A 104 53.00 9.03 -1.99
N GLU A 105 53.10 8.71 -3.29
CA GLU A 105 53.34 9.74 -4.31
C GLU A 105 52.29 10.87 -4.24
N PRO A 106 52.69 12.16 -4.42
CA PRO A 106 51.78 13.30 -4.29
C PRO A 106 50.53 13.23 -5.18
N SER A 107 50.64 12.58 -6.33
CA SER A 107 49.53 12.32 -7.27
C SER A 107 48.49 11.35 -6.68
N VAL A 108 48.95 10.27 -6.05
CA VAL A 108 48.11 9.22 -5.43
C VAL A 108 47.41 9.77 -4.19
N LEU A 109 48.15 10.49 -3.33
CA LEU A 109 47.58 11.12 -2.14
C LEU A 109 46.49 12.14 -2.53
N THR A 110 46.74 12.96 -3.56
CA THR A 110 45.77 13.94 -4.04
C THR A 110 44.50 13.28 -4.60
N ALA A 111 44.63 12.15 -5.30
CA ALA A 111 43.48 11.39 -5.81
C ALA A 111 42.64 10.79 -4.67
N SER A 112 43.28 10.20 -3.65
CA SER A 112 42.60 9.64 -2.48
C SER A 112 41.83 10.69 -1.67
N VAL A 113 42.40 11.89 -1.51
CA VAL A 113 41.75 13.01 -0.83
C VAL A 113 40.54 13.52 -1.64
N LEU A 114 40.64 13.60 -2.97
CA LEU A 114 39.53 13.98 -3.83
C LEU A 114 38.38 12.95 -3.79
N ALA A 115 38.70 11.66 -3.84
CA ALA A 115 37.73 10.59 -3.73
C ALA A 115 37.00 10.62 -2.38
N MET A 116 37.73 10.81 -1.27
CA MET A 116 37.13 10.99 0.05
C MET A 116 36.20 12.20 0.11
N ARG A 117 36.61 13.32 -0.50
CA ARG A 117 35.78 14.54 -0.51
C ARG A 117 34.44 14.32 -1.21
N GLU A 118 34.44 13.56 -2.31
CA GLU A 118 33.23 13.19 -3.03
C GLU A 118 32.39 12.19 -2.24
N ALA A 119 33.01 11.19 -1.64
CA ALA A 119 32.36 10.19 -0.79
C ALA A 119 31.70 10.84 0.44
N VAL A 120 32.39 11.75 1.14
CA VAL A 120 31.85 12.52 2.27
C VAL A 120 30.65 13.38 1.84
N LYS A 121 30.69 13.98 0.64
CA LYS A 121 29.56 14.76 0.13
C LYS A 121 28.32 13.88 -0.08
N LYS A 122 28.49 12.69 -0.67
CA LYS A 122 27.40 11.71 -0.83
C LYS A 122 26.87 11.25 0.53
N ALA A 123 27.77 10.95 1.47
CA ALA A 123 27.42 10.53 2.82
C ALA A 123 26.65 11.61 3.60
N ASP A 124 27.06 12.87 3.51
CA ASP A 124 26.34 14.00 4.11
C ASP A 124 24.89 14.06 3.57
N THR A 125 24.73 13.93 2.24
CA THR A 125 23.41 13.95 1.59
C THR A 125 22.54 12.77 2.05
N ALA A 126 23.10 11.56 2.09
CA ALA A 126 22.40 10.36 2.55
C ALA A 126 22.08 10.42 4.05
N SER A 127 22.93 11.04 4.87
CA SER A 127 22.71 11.27 6.31
C SER A 127 21.54 12.23 6.55
N GLU A 128 21.43 13.30 5.76
CA GLU A 128 20.29 14.23 5.82
C GLU A 128 18.96 13.52 5.48
N VAL A 129 18.94 12.72 4.42
CA VAL A 129 17.76 11.90 4.05
C VAL A 129 17.41 10.97 5.21
N LEU A 130 18.38 10.21 5.73
CA LEU A 130 18.18 9.24 6.81
C LEU A 130 17.76 9.87 8.15
N ALA A 131 18.14 11.13 8.40
CA ALA A 131 17.71 11.89 9.57
C ALA A 131 16.26 12.38 9.46
N GLY A 132 15.78 12.62 8.24
CA GLY A 132 14.40 13.05 7.96
C GLY A 132 13.37 11.91 7.84
N LEU A 133 13.80 10.65 7.82
CA LEU A 133 12.92 9.48 7.70
C LEU A 133 12.32 9.05 9.04
N GLU A 134 11.01 8.83 9.07
CA GLU A 134 10.39 8.04 10.15
C GLU A 134 10.62 6.55 9.86
N VAL A 135 11.60 5.98 10.56
CA VAL A 135 12.09 4.60 10.36
C VAL A 135 11.37 3.57 11.23
N SER A 136 10.08 3.80 11.53
CA SER A 136 9.31 2.86 12.35
C SER A 136 9.23 1.49 11.65
N GLY A 137 9.66 0.44 12.35
CA GLY A 137 9.75 -0.92 11.80
C GLY A 137 11.01 -1.20 10.97
N PHE A 138 11.93 -0.24 10.85
CA PHE A 138 13.22 -0.38 10.15
C PHE A 138 14.40 0.17 10.96
N GLU A 139 14.28 0.25 12.28
CA GLU A 139 15.22 0.92 13.18
C GLU A 139 16.62 0.30 13.09
N SER A 140 16.71 -1.04 13.04
CA SER A 140 17.98 -1.75 12.91
C SER A 140 18.67 -1.47 11.57
N ARG A 141 17.90 -1.41 10.48
CA ARG A 141 18.44 -1.11 9.14
C ARG A 141 18.91 0.33 9.05
N ALA A 142 18.16 1.27 9.64
CA ALA A 142 18.57 2.67 9.75
C ALA A 142 19.83 2.83 10.61
N ALA A 143 19.98 2.07 11.69
CA ALA A 143 21.18 2.09 12.53
C ALA A 143 22.43 1.60 11.77
N ILE A 144 22.31 0.50 11.02
CA ILE A 144 23.39 -0.03 10.18
C ILE A 144 23.83 0.99 9.12
N LEU A 145 22.87 1.67 8.48
CA LEU A 145 23.20 2.71 7.49
C LEU A 145 23.90 3.92 8.13
N ARG A 146 23.48 4.35 9.33
CA ARG A 146 24.17 5.42 10.09
C ARG A 146 25.60 5.04 10.45
N GLU A 147 25.87 3.76 10.70
CA GLU A 147 27.22 3.27 10.98
C GLU A 147 28.07 3.24 9.71
N LYS A 148 27.55 2.69 8.61
CA LYS A 148 28.23 2.66 7.31
C LYS A 148 28.57 4.07 6.77
N LEU A 149 27.72 5.06 7.03
CA LEU A 149 27.96 6.46 6.63
C LEU A 149 29.23 7.07 7.24
N ARG A 150 29.81 6.48 8.30
CA ARG A 150 31.08 6.93 8.88
C ARG A 150 32.30 6.55 8.04
N ASP A 151 32.19 5.54 7.17
CA ASP A 151 33.25 5.13 6.24
C ASP A 151 32.72 5.07 4.79
N PRO A 152 32.54 6.23 4.15
CA PRO A 152 31.93 6.31 2.83
C PRO A 152 32.86 5.84 1.70
N ILE A 153 34.15 5.62 1.96
CA ILE A 153 35.06 5.01 0.98
C ILE A 153 34.82 3.51 0.89
N ARG A 154 34.56 2.83 2.01
CA ARG A 154 34.22 1.40 2.00
C ARG A 154 32.78 1.10 1.58
N HIS A 155 31.92 2.11 1.63
CA HIS A 155 30.52 2.00 1.27
C HIS A 155 30.13 3.01 0.17
N PRO A 156 30.59 2.79 -1.08
CA PRO A 156 30.34 3.73 -2.18
C PRO A 156 28.87 3.82 -2.61
N ASP A 157 28.08 2.78 -2.34
CA ASP A 157 26.65 2.67 -2.72
C ASP A 157 25.69 3.01 -1.56
N ILE A 158 26.19 3.66 -0.51
CA ILE A 158 25.41 3.95 0.71
C ILE A 158 24.21 4.87 0.45
N ASP A 159 24.32 5.75 -0.56
CA ASP A 159 23.24 6.61 -1.05
C ASP A 159 22.08 5.78 -1.61
N ALA A 160 22.37 4.76 -2.42
CA ALA A 160 21.36 3.83 -2.93
C ALA A 160 20.71 3.00 -1.82
N GLU A 161 21.48 2.53 -0.83
CA GLU A 161 20.91 1.79 0.31
C GLU A 161 19.98 2.64 1.19
N VAL A 162 20.27 3.94 1.35
CA VAL A 162 19.41 4.89 2.06
C VAL A 162 18.11 5.16 1.29
N GLU A 163 18.17 5.32 -0.03
CA GLU A 163 16.97 5.47 -0.85
C GLU A 163 16.08 4.21 -0.81
N LEU A 164 16.66 3.00 -0.84
CA LEU A 164 15.89 1.76 -0.67
C LEU A 164 15.15 1.69 0.69
N LEU A 165 15.76 2.22 1.75
CA LEU A 165 15.10 2.29 3.06
C LEU A 165 13.97 3.34 3.07
N ARG A 166 14.15 4.46 2.38
CA ARG A 166 13.11 5.48 2.18
C ARG A 166 11.91 4.90 1.44
N GLU A 167 12.13 4.19 0.34
CA GLU A 167 11.06 3.53 -0.41
C GLU A 167 10.30 2.51 0.44
N ALA A 168 11.02 1.73 1.26
CA ALA A 168 10.42 0.75 2.16
C ALA A 168 9.55 1.38 3.27
N THR A 169 10.01 2.47 3.88
CA THR A 169 9.26 3.22 4.90
C THR A 169 8.02 3.92 4.31
N GLU A 170 8.14 4.49 3.12
CA GLU A 170 7.00 5.06 2.39
C GLU A 170 5.98 4.00 1.96
N SER A 171 6.42 2.82 1.53
CA SER A 171 5.55 1.68 1.21
C SER A 171 4.74 1.23 2.42
N MET A 172 5.37 1.07 3.59
CA MET A 172 4.70 0.66 4.83
C MET A 172 3.63 1.67 5.26
N ARG A 173 3.93 2.98 5.19
CA ARG A 173 2.97 4.05 5.51
C ARG A 173 1.73 4.02 4.62
N ARG A 174 1.86 3.69 3.32
CA ARG A 174 0.70 3.57 2.41
C ARG A 174 -0.18 2.39 2.78
N VAL A 175 0.43 1.26 3.09
CA VAL A 175 -0.29 0.06 3.53
C VAL A 175 -1.06 0.34 4.83
N GLU A 176 -0.47 1.06 5.77
CA GLU A 176 -1.15 1.48 7.00
C GLU A 176 -2.28 2.49 6.75
N SER A 177 -2.07 3.45 5.87
CA SER A 177 -3.08 4.43 5.46
C SER A 177 -4.29 3.74 4.84
N ARG A 178 -4.05 2.76 3.96
CA ARG A 178 -5.08 1.92 3.33
C ARG A 178 -5.85 1.10 4.36
N ARG A 179 -5.14 0.42 5.26
CA ARG A 179 -5.77 -0.36 6.34
C ARG A 179 -6.61 0.51 7.27
N LYS A 180 -6.17 1.73 7.57
CA LYS A 180 -6.92 2.66 8.41
C LYS A 180 -8.23 3.10 7.74
N LEU A 181 -8.20 3.37 6.43
CA LEU A 181 -9.38 3.74 5.65
C LEU A 181 -10.36 2.55 5.51
N GLU A 182 -9.87 1.35 5.20
CA GLU A 182 -10.67 0.13 5.11
C GLU A 182 -11.33 -0.22 6.46
N ARG A 183 -10.57 -0.15 7.57
CA ARG A 183 -11.08 -0.34 8.93
C ARG A 183 -12.11 0.70 9.37
N SER A 184 -12.03 1.92 8.83
CA SER A 184 -13.05 2.96 9.09
C SER A 184 -14.36 2.59 8.38
N ARG A 185 -14.28 2.24 7.09
CA ARG A 185 -15.45 1.84 6.30
C ARG A 185 -16.15 0.61 6.87
N GLU A 186 -15.38 -0.38 7.31
CA GLU A 186 -15.93 -1.60 7.89
C GLU A 186 -16.58 -1.35 9.26
N ARG A 187 -16.00 -0.46 10.09
CA ARG A 187 -16.62 -0.03 11.36
C ARG A 187 -17.93 0.72 11.13
N ASP A 188 -17.93 1.68 10.22
CA ASP A 188 -19.12 2.46 9.88
C ASP A 188 -20.23 1.56 9.33
N PHE A 189 -19.88 0.54 8.54
CA PHE A 189 -20.83 -0.45 8.01
C PHE A 189 -21.42 -1.32 9.13
N LYS A 190 -20.59 -1.89 10.00
CA LYS A 190 -21.03 -2.71 11.14
C LYS A 190 -21.91 -1.94 12.11
N GLU A 191 -21.57 -0.69 12.39
CA GLU A 191 -22.37 0.19 13.26
C GLU A 191 -23.76 0.46 12.66
N ARG A 192 -23.83 0.67 11.34
CA ARG A 192 -25.11 0.83 10.63
C ARG A 192 -25.95 -0.44 10.67
N THR A 193 -25.36 -1.61 10.41
CA THR A 193 -26.03 -2.92 10.50
C THR A 193 -26.58 -3.15 11.90
N LYS A 194 -25.77 -2.89 12.94
CA LYS A 194 -26.17 -3.00 14.33
C LYS A 194 -27.36 -2.08 14.65
N LYS A 195 -27.33 -0.83 14.20
CA LYS A 195 -28.41 0.15 14.42
C LYS A 195 -29.72 -0.30 13.77
N VAL A 196 -29.66 -0.84 12.55
CA VAL A 196 -30.84 -1.40 11.86
C VAL A 196 -31.42 -2.60 12.64
N LEU A 197 -30.57 -3.52 13.11
CA LEU A 197 -30.99 -4.65 13.94
C LEU A 197 -31.62 -4.21 15.27
N GLU A 198 -31.02 -3.22 15.95
CA GLU A 198 -31.55 -2.67 17.21
C GLU A 198 -32.94 -2.05 17.01
N LEU A 199 -33.13 -1.28 15.93
CA LEU A 199 -34.43 -0.71 15.56
C LEU A 199 -35.48 -1.80 15.27
N ILE A 200 -35.10 -2.84 14.50
CA ILE A 200 -35.97 -4.00 14.19
C ILE A 200 -36.40 -4.70 15.50
N MET A 201 -35.46 -4.92 16.42
CA MET A 201 -35.73 -5.58 17.70
C MET A 201 -36.63 -4.74 18.61
N LYS A 202 -36.40 -3.44 18.72
CA LYS A 202 -37.21 -2.50 19.51
C LYS A 202 -38.66 -2.52 19.02
N GLN A 203 -38.88 -2.32 17.73
CA GLN A 203 -40.21 -2.33 17.12
C GLN A 203 -40.95 -3.66 17.27
N ARG A 204 -40.25 -4.80 17.19
CA ARG A 204 -40.88 -6.11 17.38
C ARG A 204 -41.33 -6.37 18.81
N ARG A 205 -40.57 -5.89 19.80
CA ARG A 205 -40.99 -5.92 21.21
C ARG A 205 -42.28 -5.13 21.40
N ASP A 206 -42.39 -3.98 20.75
CA ASP A 206 -43.57 -3.12 20.82
C ASP A 206 -44.77 -3.71 20.04
N ALA A 207 -44.52 -4.37 18.90
CA ALA A 207 -45.56 -4.89 18.01
C ALA A 207 -46.03 -6.33 18.32
N LYS A 208 -45.44 -7.04 19.30
CA LYS A 208 -45.76 -8.46 19.63
C LYS A 208 -45.83 -9.40 18.40
N SER A 209 -44.96 -9.18 17.42
CA SER A 209 -44.96 -9.96 16.16
C SER A 209 -44.16 -11.26 16.29
N ALA A 210 -44.70 -12.35 15.74
CA ALA A 210 -44.15 -13.72 15.83
C ALA A 210 -43.29 -14.16 14.63
N ALA A 211 -43.00 -13.28 13.67
CA ALA A 211 -42.17 -13.64 12.52
C ALA A 211 -40.70 -13.92 12.96
N PRO A 212 -39.86 -14.59 12.13
CA PRO A 212 -38.44 -14.81 12.45
C PRO A 212 -37.64 -13.50 12.46
N VAL A 213 -36.67 -13.34 13.36
CA VAL A 213 -35.77 -12.16 13.35
C VAL A 213 -34.79 -12.33 12.19
N PRO A 214 -34.62 -11.33 11.31
CA PRO A 214 -33.64 -11.41 10.24
C PRO A 214 -32.23 -11.56 10.83
N SER A 215 -31.42 -12.44 10.25
CA SER A 215 -30.05 -12.66 10.72
C SER A 215 -29.17 -11.44 10.41
N SER A 216 -28.04 -11.31 11.10
CA SER A 216 -27.05 -10.26 10.80
C SER A 216 -26.58 -10.33 9.35
N GLU A 217 -26.39 -11.54 8.82
CA GLU A 217 -25.98 -11.76 7.43
C GLU A 217 -27.04 -11.32 6.42
N GLU A 218 -28.33 -11.50 6.73
CA GLU A 218 -29.43 -11.04 5.87
C GLU A 218 -29.54 -9.51 5.83
N VAL A 219 -29.27 -8.84 6.95
CA VAL A 219 -29.22 -7.37 7.02
C VAL A 219 -27.99 -6.85 6.28
N GLU A 220 -26.82 -7.44 6.49
CA GLU A 220 -25.59 -7.05 5.79
C GLU A 220 -25.76 -7.17 4.28
N LYS A 221 -26.29 -8.30 3.79
CA LYS A 221 -26.53 -8.52 2.36
C LYS A 221 -27.56 -7.54 1.76
N ALA A 222 -28.51 -7.06 2.56
CA ALA A 222 -29.48 -6.05 2.11
C ALA A 222 -28.91 -4.61 2.11
N LEU A 223 -27.88 -4.36 2.92
CA LEU A 223 -27.22 -3.06 3.06
C LEU A 223 -25.98 -2.93 2.15
N GLU A 224 -25.37 -4.03 1.74
CA GLU A 224 -24.29 -4.06 0.76
C GLU A 224 -24.82 -3.66 -0.63
N GLU A 225 -24.20 -2.65 -1.26
CA GLU A 225 -24.42 -2.42 -2.69
C GLU A 225 -23.68 -3.52 -3.47
N PRO A 226 -24.38 -4.34 -4.27
CA PRO A 226 -23.71 -5.33 -5.10
C PRO A 226 -22.75 -4.63 -6.06
N ALA A 227 -21.49 -5.10 -6.08
CA ALA A 227 -20.51 -4.57 -7.02
C ALA A 227 -21.00 -4.84 -8.46
N PRO A 228 -20.99 -3.83 -9.35
CA PRO A 228 -21.46 -4.02 -10.70
C PRO A 228 -20.58 -5.05 -11.43
N PRO A 229 -21.17 -5.92 -12.26
CA PRO A 229 -20.42 -6.89 -13.03
C PRO A 229 -19.40 -6.18 -13.93
N ARG A 230 -18.19 -6.71 -13.97
CA ARG A 230 -17.08 -6.15 -14.74
C ARG A 230 -16.74 -7.01 -15.93
N ASP A 231 -16.42 -6.35 -17.04
CA ASP A 231 -15.85 -7.00 -18.21
C ASP A 231 -14.40 -7.42 -17.94
N ALA A 232 -14.04 -8.67 -18.25
CA ALA A 232 -12.74 -9.23 -17.91
C ALA A 232 -11.59 -8.64 -18.76
N ALA A 233 -11.87 -8.17 -19.98
CA ALA A 233 -10.86 -7.65 -20.89
C ALA A 233 -10.53 -6.18 -20.59
N THR A 234 -11.56 -5.38 -20.31
CA THR A 234 -11.45 -3.92 -20.14
C THR A 234 -11.47 -3.48 -18.67
N ASN A 235 -11.90 -4.37 -17.75
CA ASN A 235 -12.18 -4.09 -16.34
C ASN A 235 -13.29 -3.05 -16.12
N LEU A 236 -14.12 -2.80 -17.14
CA LEU A 236 -15.22 -1.84 -17.06
C LEU A 236 -16.45 -2.42 -16.36
N ALA A 237 -17.06 -1.62 -15.47
CA ALA A 237 -18.37 -1.91 -14.90
C ALA A 237 -19.48 -1.63 -15.95
N LEU A 238 -20.11 -2.67 -16.48
CA LEU A 238 -21.07 -2.56 -17.59
C LEU A 238 -22.36 -1.80 -17.22
N ALA A 239 -22.70 -1.77 -15.93
CA ALA A 239 -23.87 -1.05 -15.43
C ALA A 239 -23.70 0.48 -15.44
N PHE A 240 -22.48 1.00 -15.58
CA PHE A 240 -22.20 2.43 -15.53
C PHE A 240 -22.20 3.01 -16.95
N THR A 241 -23.35 3.51 -17.40
CA THR A 241 -23.52 4.15 -18.71
C THR A 241 -23.96 5.61 -18.57
N PHE A 242 -23.92 6.39 -19.66
CA PHE A 242 -24.40 7.77 -19.64
C PHE A 242 -25.90 7.85 -19.36
N GLU A 243 -26.68 6.93 -19.93
CA GLU A 243 -28.10 6.80 -19.67
C GLU A 243 -28.33 6.50 -18.18
N GLY A 244 -27.40 5.79 -17.54
CA GLY A 244 -27.28 5.50 -16.11
C GLY A 244 -27.09 6.71 -15.18
N PHE A 245 -26.63 7.84 -15.71
CA PHE A 245 -26.20 8.99 -14.92
C PHE A 245 -27.29 10.07 -14.84
N THR A 246 -27.62 10.53 -13.63
CA THR A 246 -28.59 11.62 -13.43
C THR A 246 -27.90 12.97 -13.54
N VAL A 247 -28.31 13.76 -14.53
CA VAL A 247 -27.71 15.08 -14.83
C VAL A 247 -28.44 16.19 -14.06
N GLY A 248 -27.66 16.97 -13.31
CA GLY A 248 -28.08 18.17 -12.58
C GLY A 248 -27.20 19.36 -12.93
N GLU A 249 -27.48 20.54 -12.36
CA GLU A 249 -26.64 21.73 -12.56
C GLU A 249 -25.20 21.49 -12.08
N SER A 250 -25.05 20.87 -10.91
CA SER A 250 -23.75 20.61 -10.25
C SER A 250 -22.79 19.67 -11.03
N ASN A 251 -23.32 18.90 -12.00
CA ASN A 251 -22.57 17.88 -12.72
C ASN A 251 -22.70 17.96 -14.25
N ARG A 252 -23.49 18.91 -14.76
CA ARG A 252 -23.77 19.09 -16.20
C ARG A 252 -22.52 19.28 -17.03
N PHE A 253 -21.58 20.08 -16.54
CA PHE A 253 -20.33 20.36 -17.24
C PHE A 253 -19.48 19.10 -17.42
N ALA A 254 -19.22 18.38 -16.32
CA ALA A 254 -18.47 17.12 -16.37
C ALA A 254 -19.15 16.05 -17.23
N HIS A 255 -20.48 15.92 -17.12
CA HIS A 255 -21.23 15.00 -17.96
C HIS A 255 -21.14 15.34 -19.46
N THR A 256 -21.26 16.62 -19.81
CA THR A 256 -21.17 17.08 -21.21
C THR A 256 -19.76 16.87 -21.77
N ALA A 257 -18.73 17.18 -20.97
CA ALA A 257 -17.33 16.91 -21.32
C ALA A 257 -17.07 15.42 -21.54
N ALA A 258 -17.59 14.56 -20.66
CA ALA A 258 -17.50 13.12 -20.77
C ALA A 258 -18.16 12.59 -22.06
N ILE A 259 -19.34 13.09 -22.42
CA ILE A 259 -20.01 12.74 -23.69
C ILE A 259 -19.17 13.20 -24.90
N ALA A 260 -18.62 14.42 -24.86
CA ALA A 260 -17.80 14.95 -25.96
C ALA A 260 -16.57 14.08 -26.20
N VAL A 261 -15.87 13.72 -25.12
CA VAL A 261 -14.71 12.80 -25.14
C VAL A 261 -15.09 11.41 -25.64
N ALA A 262 -16.22 10.86 -25.19
CA ALA A 262 -16.65 9.54 -25.61
C ALA A 262 -17.03 9.49 -27.10
N LYS A 263 -17.66 10.55 -27.63
CA LYS A 263 -18.05 10.66 -29.05
C LYS A 263 -16.90 10.99 -29.99
N GLN A 264 -15.92 11.77 -29.51
CA GLN A 264 -14.76 12.17 -30.29
C GLN A 264 -13.47 11.96 -29.46
N PRO A 265 -13.07 10.69 -29.25
CA PRO A 265 -11.87 10.37 -28.47
C PRO A 265 -10.63 11.05 -29.05
N ALA A 266 -9.79 11.56 -28.15
CA ALA A 266 -8.59 12.34 -28.35
C ALA A 266 -8.73 13.68 -29.12
N LYS A 267 -9.89 13.95 -29.72
CA LYS A 267 -10.13 15.15 -30.53
C LYS A 267 -10.85 16.27 -29.78
N ALA A 268 -11.78 15.92 -28.89
CA ALA A 268 -12.51 16.91 -28.10
C ALA A 268 -11.61 17.50 -27.00
N TYR A 269 -11.19 16.65 -26.06
CA TYR A 269 -10.31 17.01 -24.95
C TYR A 269 -9.38 15.84 -24.62
N ASN A 270 -8.09 16.08 -24.53
CA ASN A 270 -7.10 15.07 -24.15
C ASN A 270 -5.99 15.70 -23.30
N PRO A 271 -5.80 15.31 -22.04
CA PRO A 271 -6.64 14.40 -21.26
C PRO A 271 -7.96 15.08 -20.84
N LEU A 272 -8.92 14.27 -20.37
CA LEU A 272 -10.03 14.75 -19.55
C LEU A 272 -9.80 14.33 -18.10
N LEU A 273 -9.75 15.29 -17.18
CA LEU A 273 -9.67 15.05 -15.74
C LEU A 273 -11.00 15.38 -15.09
N ILE A 274 -11.64 14.38 -14.47
CA ILE A 274 -12.86 14.55 -13.67
C ILE A 274 -12.46 14.66 -12.20
N THR A 275 -12.80 15.78 -11.55
CA THR A 275 -12.41 16.05 -10.16
C THR A 275 -13.62 16.39 -9.29
N SER A 276 -13.72 15.75 -8.13
CA SER A 276 -14.84 15.96 -7.21
C SER A 276 -14.56 15.32 -5.84
N GLY A 277 -15.30 15.69 -4.80
CA GLY A 277 -15.31 14.91 -3.56
C GLY A 277 -15.74 13.43 -3.75
N PRO A 278 -15.47 12.54 -2.78
CA PRO A 278 -15.85 11.13 -2.85
C PRO A 278 -17.35 10.93 -3.10
N GLY A 279 -17.69 9.94 -3.93
CA GLY A 279 -19.08 9.50 -4.10
C GLY A 279 -20.01 10.44 -4.90
N LEU A 280 -19.45 11.36 -5.70
CA LEU A 280 -20.23 12.26 -6.58
C LEU A 280 -20.35 11.77 -8.04
N GLY A 281 -19.88 10.56 -8.35
CA GLY A 281 -20.09 9.94 -9.67
C GLY A 281 -18.91 9.99 -10.65
N LYS A 282 -17.69 10.34 -10.21
CA LYS A 282 -16.48 10.32 -11.05
C LYS A 282 -16.25 8.97 -11.73
N THR A 283 -16.21 7.90 -10.93
CA THR A 283 -16.05 6.52 -11.41
C THR A 283 -17.18 6.13 -12.37
N HIS A 284 -18.41 6.57 -12.13
CA HIS A 284 -19.53 6.33 -13.05
C HIS A 284 -19.27 6.96 -14.41
N LEU A 285 -18.94 8.26 -14.46
CA LEU A 285 -18.65 8.94 -15.73
C LEU A 285 -17.43 8.34 -16.43
N LEU A 286 -16.39 7.98 -15.68
CA LEU A 286 -15.19 7.35 -16.21
C LEU A 286 -15.51 6.01 -16.91
N HIS A 287 -16.29 5.14 -16.25
CA HIS A 287 -16.77 3.90 -16.86
C HIS A 287 -17.74 4.13 -18.02
N ALA A 288 -18.62 5.13 -17.94
CA ALA A 288 -19.56 5.46 -19.01
C ALA A 288 -18.84 5.86 -20.31
N ILE A 289 -17.75 6.63 -20.20
CA ILE A 289 -16.88 6.94 -21.34
C ILE A 289 -16.32 5.65 -21.95
N GLY A 290 -15.73 4.78 -21.12
CA GLY A 290 -15.15 3.52 -21.58
C GLY A 290 -16.15 2.60 -22.26
N ASN A 291 -17.32 2.39 -21.63
CA ASN A 291 -18.40 1.57 -22.16
C ASN A 291 -18.94 2.12 -23.48
N TYR A 292 -19.04 3.45 -23.61
CA TYR A 292 -19.47 4.07 -24.86
C TYR A 292 -18.45 3.86 -25.97
N ILE A 293 -17.16 4.11 -25.71
CA ILE A 293 -16.09 3.92 -26.69
C ILE A 293 -16.01 2.44 -27.13
N ALA A 294 -16.03 1.51 -26.17
CA ALA A 294 -15.96 0.07 -26.46
C ALA A 294 -17.14 -0.45 -27.29
N SER A 295 -18.32 0.19 -27.19
CA SER A 295 -19.52 -0.20 -27.94
C SER A 295 -19.71 0.49 -29.29
N HIS A 296 -19.10 1.67 -29.49
CA HIS A 296 -19.32 2.50 -30.69
C HIS A 296 -18.11 2.60 -31.62
N VAL A 297 -16.91 2.32 -31.11
CA VAL A 297 -15.68 2.36 -31.91
C VAL A 297 -15.23 0.93 -32.16
N ASP A 298 -15.29 0.51 -33.42
CA ASP A 298 -14.94 -0.86 -33.81
C ASP A 298 -13.49 -1.19 -33.41
N ARG A 299 -13.31 -2.31 -32.70
CA ARG A 299 -12.03 -2.83 -32.19
C ARG A 299 -11.24 -1.89 -31.27
N ALA A 300 -11.86 -0.89 -30.66
CA ALA A 300 -11.16 -0.02 -29.70
C ALA A 300 -10.68 -0.81 -28.47
N LYS A 301 -9.40 -0.69 -28.16
CA LYS A 301 -8.83 -1.24 -26.92
C LYS A 301 -9.01 -0.23 -25.79
N VAL A 302 -9.91 -0.53 -24.85
CA VAL A 302 -10.17 0.30 -23.67
C VAL A 302 -9.63 -0.39 -22.43
N LEU A 303 -8.92 0.34 -21.59
CA LEU A 303 -8.41 -0.18 -20.32
C LEU A 303 -8.79 0.74 -19.18
N TYR A 304 -9.49 0.18 -18.19
CA TYR A 304 -9.74 0.81 -16.91
C TYR A 304 -8.85 0.23 -15.82
N LEU A 305 -8.16 1.10 -15.09
CA LEU A 305 -7.35 0.76 -13.92
C LEU A 305 -7.51 1.83 -12.83
N THR A 306 -7.37 1.44 -11.58
CA THR A 306 -7.09 2.41 -10.51
C THR A 306 -5.60 2.72 -10.50
N CYS A 307 -5.19 3.89 -9.98
CA CYS A 307 -3.78 4.21 -9.79
C CYS A 307 -3.05 3.16 -8.94
N GLU A 308 -3.73 2.59 -7.96
CA GLU A 308 -3.19 1.49 -7.15
C GLU A 308 -2.94 0.23 -7.98
N ALA A 309 -3.92 -0.19 -8.80
CA ALA A 309 -3.77 -1.37 -9.66
C ALA A 309 -2.66 -1.18 -10.70
N PHE A 310 -2.45 0.06 -11.17
CA PHE A 310 -1.30 0.41 -11.98
C PHE A 310 0.01 0.16 -11.22
N GLY A 311 0.11 0.68 -9.99
CA GLY A 311 1.30 0.52 -9.14
C GLY A 311 1.60 -0.93 -8.81
N THR A 312 0.61 -1.70 -8.34
CA THR A 312 0.76 -3.14 -8.08
C THR A 312 1.17 -3.90 -9.33
N GLY A 313 0.54 -3.62 -10.47
CA GLY A 313 0.88 -4.25 -11.75
C GLY A 313 2.30 -3.93 -12.21
N LEU A 314 2.79 -2.71 -11.95
CA LEU A 314 4.16 -2.32 -12.25
C LEU A 314 5.17 -3.07 -11.36
N SER A 315 4.92 -3.12 -10.05
CA SER A 315 5.78 -3.85 -9.10
C SER A 315 5.86 -5.33 -9.43
N GLU A 316 4.71 -5.99 -9.64
CA GLU A 316 4.68 -7.42 -10.02
C GLU A 316 5.39 -7.69 -11.35
N ALA A 317 5.24 -6.80 -12.33
CA ALA A 317 5.91 -6.96 -13.62
C ALA A 317 7.42 -6.82 -13.49
N ARG A 318 7.92 -5.98 -12.58
CA ARG A 318 9.36 -5.88 -12.27
C ARG A 318 9.86 -7.14 -11.59
N GLU A 319 9.18 -7.62 -10.56
CA GLU A 319 9.56 -8.86 -9.84
C GLU A 319 9.61 -10.08 -10.76
N LYS A 320 8.63 -10.21 -11.66
CA LYS A 320 8.51 -11.33 -12.60
C LYS A 320 9.32 -11.15 -13.88
N GLY A 321 10.01 -10.02 -14.08
CA GLY A 321 10.74 -9.70 -15.32
C GLY A 321 9.85 -9.52 -16.56
N THR A 322 8.57 -9.15 -16.38
CA THR A 322 7.55 -9.01 -17.44
C THR A 322 7.17 -7.55 -17.73
N LEU A 323 8.07 -6.60 -17.43
CA LEU A 323 7.83 -5.16 -17.59
C LEU A 323 7.38 -4.75 -19.00
N GLY A 324 7.94 -5.38 -20.04
CA GLY A 324 7.55 -5.13 -21.43
C GLY A 324 6.07 -5.47 -21.69
N ALA A 325 5.58 -6.58 -21.15
CA ALA A 325 4.18 -6.98 -21.29
C ALA A 325 3.23 -6.03 -20.54
N PHE A 326 3.64 -5.54 -19.37
CA PHE A 326 2.90 -4.51 -18.65
C PHE A 326 2.78 -3.21 -19.46
N ARG A 327 3.90 -2.75 -20.04
CA ARG A 327 3.93 -1.55 -20.89
C ARG A 327 3.04 -1.70 -22.10
N GLU A 328 3.12 -2.82 -22.82
CA GLU A 328 2.25 -3.09 -23.97
C GLU A 328 0.77 -3.10 -23.56
N ARG A 329 0.43 -3.69 -22.42
CA ARG A 329 -0.95 -3.70 -21.90
C ARG A 329 -1.47 -2.29 -21.63
N VAL A 330 -0.64 -1.42 -21.07
CA VAL A 330 -1.05 -0.07 -20.65
C VAL A 330 -0.99 0.94 -21.80
N ARG A 331 0.02 0.85 -22.67
CA ARG A 331 0.30 1.82 -23.73
C ARG A 331 -0.25 1.38 -25.09
N GLY A 332 -0.53 0.10 -25.28
CA GLY A 332 -1.12 -0.47 -26.50
C GLY A 332 -2.65 -0.30 -26.60
N VAL A 333 -3.22 0.67 -25.89
CA VAL A 333 -4.67 0.93 -25.81
C VAL A 333 -5.06 2.18 -26.59
N ASP A 334 -6.32 2.23 -27.03
CA ASP A 334 -6.89 3.42 -27.68
C ASP A 334 -7.49 4.40 -26.68
N CYS A 335 -7.87 3.91 -25.50
CA CYS A 335 -8.38 4.70 -24.40
C CYS A 335 -7.89 4.15 -23.05
N LEU A 336 -7.14 4.98 -22.31
CA LEU A 336 -6.70 4.69 -20.95
C LEU A 336 -7.53 5.49 -19.95
N LEU A 337 -8.18 4.77 -19.04
CA LEU A 337 -9.02 5.32 -17.97
C LEU A 337 -8.34 5.02 -16.63
N ILE A 338 -7.94 6.07 -15.91
CA ILE A 338 -7.29 5.94 -14.61
C ILE A 338 -8.14 6.56 -13.52
N ASP A 339 -8.55 5.73 -12.57
CA ASP A 339 -9.32 6.16 -11.40
C ASP A 339 -8.41 6.42 -10.20
N ASP A 340 -8.91 7.24 -9.28
CA ASP A 340 -8.29 7.56 -8.00
C ASP A 340 -6.83 8.05 -8.06
N ILE A 341 -6.54 9.01 -8.95
CA ILE A 341 -5.16 9.55 -9.11
C ILE A 341 -4.60 10.24 -7.87
N GLN A 342 -5.43 10.56 -6.87
CA GLN A 342 -4.97 11.07 -5.57
C GLN A 342 -4.04 10.08 -4.84
N PHE A 343 -4.12 8.78 -5.14
CA PHE A 343 -3.17 7.78 -4.60
C PHE A 343 -1.79 7.82 -5.26
N LEU A 344 -1.63 8.71 -6.25
CA LEU A 344 -0.38 9.31 -6.72
C LEU A 344 0.63 9.56 -5.59
N SER A 345 0.13 10.11 -4.49
CA SER A 345 0.95 10.67 -3.42
C SER A 345 2.02 9.71 -2.91
N GLY A 346 3.28 10.12 -3.07
CA GLY A 346 4.47 9.41 -2.61
C GLY A 346 4.90 8.23 -3.47
N MET A 347 4.34 8.04 -4.67
CA MET A 347 4.50 6.85 -5.53
C MET A 347 5.46 7.13 -6.71
N PRO A 348 6.74 7.49 -6.47
CA PRO A 348 7.61 8.09 -7.49
C PRO A 348 7.85 7.17 -8.69
N GLU A 349 8.00 5.86 -8.45
CA GLU A 349 8.17 4.89 -9.52
C GLU A 349 6.95 4.83 -10.46
N VAL A 350 5.76 4.99 -9.89
CA VAL A 350 4.51 5.05 -10.65
C VAL A 350 4.39 6.37 -11.39
N HIS A 351 4.93 7.47 -10.83
CA HIS A 351 4.92 8.77 -11.51
C HIS A 351 5.70 8.72 -12.81
N GLU A 352 6.92 8.18 -12.77
CA GLU A 352 7.76 8.06 -13.97
C GLU A 352 7.08 7.20 -15.02
N GLU A 353 6.62 6.00 -14.65
CA GLU A 353 6.01 5.08 -15.61
C GLU A 353 4.69 5.63 -16.17
N LEU A 354 3.88 6.30 -15.35
CA LEU A 354 2.66 6.97 -15.80
C LEU A 354 2.97 8.18 -16.69
N PHE A 355 4.02 8.94 -16.39
CA PHE A 355 4.44 10.07 -17.22
C PHE A 355 4.85 9.60 -18.61
N HIS A 356 5.60 8.50 -18.71
CA HIS A 356 5.96 7.91 -20.01
C HIS A 356 4.74 7.35 -20.74
N ALA A 357 3.87 6.60 -20.07
CA ALA A 357 2.64 6.08 -20.66
C ALA A 357 1.74 7.22 -21.17
N PHE A 358 1.60 8.30 -20.40
CA PHE A 358 0.85 9.48 -20.79
C PHE A 358 1.43 10.12 -22.06
N ASN A 359 2.75 10.35 -22.10
CA ASN A 359 3.41 10.95 -23.26
C ASN A 359 3.16 10.16 -24.55
N GLU A 360 3.36 8.85 -24.47
CA GLU A 360 3.24 7.94 -25.61
C GLU A 360 1.80 7.91 -26.13
N LEU A 361 0.83 7.71 -25.22
CA LEU A 361 -0.59 7.71 -25.57
C LEU A 361 -1.05 9.07 -26.11
N HIS A 362 -0.66 10.16 -25.45
CA HIS A 362 -1.07 11.50 -25.86
C HIS A 362 -0.46 11.88 -27.21
N GLY A 363 0.83 11.58 -27.44
CA GLY A 363 1.51 11.82 -28.71
C GLY A 363 0.98 10.96 -29.86
N ALA A 364 0.46 9.77 -29.56
CA ALA A 364 -0.22 8.89 -30.53
C ALA A 364 -1.72 9.19 -30.69
N GLU A 365 -2.20 10.35 -30.19
CA GLU A 365 -3.60 10.76 -30.21
C GLU A 365 -4.56 9.69 -29.64
N LYS A 366 -4.14 8.99 -28.59
CA LYS A 366 -4.98 8.07 -27.81
C LYS A 366 -5.66 8.80 -26.67
N GLN A 367 -6.88 8.38 -26.31
CA GLN A 367 -7.65 9.06 -25.28
C GLN A 367 -7.12 8.73 -23.88
N ILE A 368 -6.93 9.77 -23.07
CA ILE A 368 -6.62 9.63 -21.65
C ILE A 368 -7.74 10.28 -20.84
N VAL A 369 -8.32 9.55 -19.90
CA VAL A 369 -9.28 10.09 -18.93
C VAL A 369 -8.85 9.73 -17.52
N LEU A 370 -8.86 10.72 -16.65
CA LEU A 370 -8.40 10.64 -15.28
C LEU A 370 -9.55 11.01 -14.33
N ALA A 371 -9.61 10.36 -13.17
CA ALA A 371 -10.51 10.74 -12.09
C ALA A 371 -9.75 10.95 -10.78
N SER A 372 -10.11 12.02 -10.06
CA SER A 372 -9.45 12.41 -8.81
C SER A 372 -10.43 12.92 -7.76
N ASP A 373 -10.17 12.61 -6.50
CA ASP A 373 -10.88 13.21 -5.36
C ASP A 373 -10.57 14.70 -5.15
N ARG A 374 -9.48 15.21 -5.76
CA ARG A 374 -8.99 16.58 -5.57
C ARG A 374 -8.25 17.08 -6.82
N PRO A 375 -8.13 18.40 -7.04
CA PRO A 375 -7.40 18.92 -8.20
C PRO A 375 -5.92 18.51 -8.15
N PRO A 376 -5.20 18.43 -9.29
CA PRO A 376 -3.82 17.95 -9.36
C PRO A 376 -2.88 18.67 -8.39
N LYS A 377 -2.98 20.00 -8.30
CA LYS A 377 -2.19 20.84 -7.37
C LYS A 377 -2.43 20.56 -5.89
N ALA A 378 -3.53 19.91 -5.53
CA ALA A 378 -3.86 19.54 -4.15
C ALA A 378 -3.45 18.09 -3.80
N ILE A 379 -2.87 17.35 -4.75
CA ILE A 379 -2.32 16.01 -4.51
C ILE A 379 -0.90 16.19 -3.94
N ALA A 380 -0.70 15.74 -2.71
CA ALA A 380 0.59 15.87 -2.04
C ALA A 380 1.67 15.08 -2.79
N ASN A 381 2.87 15.64 -2.87
CA ASN A 381 4.04 15.00 -3.47
C ASN A 381 3.80 14.46 -4.89
N LEU A 382 2.94 15.11 -5.69
CA LEU A 382 2.75 14.77 -7.10
C LEU A 382 3.80 15.51 -7.95
N ASP A 383 4.44 14.81 -8.89
CA ASP A 383 5.43 15.42 -9.80
C ASP A 383 4.81 16.57 -10.61
N ASP A 384 5.48 17.74 -10.61
CA ASP A 384 5.03 18.94 -11.31
C ASP A 384 4.83 18.71 -12.82
N ARG A 385 5.60 17.78 -13.41
CA ARG A 385 5.42 17.36 -14.81
C ARG A 385 4.04 16.72 -14.99
N LEU A 386 3.64 15.80 -14.11
CA LEU A 386 2.32 15.17 -14.15
C LEU A 386 1.20 16.19 -13.90
N VAL A 387 1.39 17.12 -12.96
CA VAL A 387 0.44 18.23 -12.73
C VAL A 387 0.23 19.00 -14.03
N SER A 388 1.31 19.41 -14.70
CA SER A 388 1.23 20.14 -15.97
C SER A 388 0.50 19.34 -17.06
N ARG A 389 0.68 18.01 -17.12
CA ARG A 389 -0.01 17.14 -18.07
C ARG A 389 -1.47 16.93 -17.77
N PHE A 390 -1.82 16.76 -16.50
CA PHE A 390 -3.22 16.58 -16.11
C PHE A 390 -4.03 17.86 -16.34
N GLU A 391 -3.38 19.02 -16.22
CA GLU A 391 -3.99 20.33 -16.50
C GLU A 391 -3.89 20.76 -17.97
N SER A 392 -3.15 20.06 -18.84
CA SER A 392 -2.98 20.48 -20.25
C SER A 392 -4.22 20.24 -21.12
N GLY A 393 -5.18 19.45 -20.63
CA GLY A 393 -6.44 19.17 -21.30
C GLY A 393 -7.61 19.89 -20.64
N LEU A 394 -8.69 19.15 -20.35
CA LEU A 394 -9.86 19.69 -19.67
C LEU A 394 -9.98 19.15 -18.24
N VAL A 395 -10.09 20.06 -17.27
CA VAL A 395 -10.42 19.73 -15.88
C VAL A 395 -11.90 20.04 -15.63
N ALA A 396 -12.68 19.01 -15.33
CA ALA A 396 -14.12 19.10 -15.10
C ALA A 396 -14.47 18.76 -13.65
N GLY A 397 -14.97 19.76 -12.92
CA GLY A 397 -15.46 19.62 -11.56
C GLY A 397 -16.84 18.97 -11.48
N ILE A 398 -17.09 18.19 -10.43
CA ILE A 398 -18.45 17.81 -10.00
C ILE A 398 -18.67 18.34 -8.58
N GLU A 399 -19.78 19.03 -8.38
CA GLU A 399 -20.20 19.53 -7.08
C GLU A 399 -21.34 18.68 -6.49
N PRO A 400 -21.55 18.71 -5.17
CA PRO A 400 -22.70 18.06 -4.53
C PRO A 400 -24.02 18.45 -5.21
N PRO A 401 -24.90 17.48 -5.51
CA PRO A 401 -26.13 17.74 -6.25
C PRO A 401 -27.15 18.55 -5.45
N GLU A 402 -27.84 19.44 -6.14
CA GLU A 402 -29.01 20.16 -5.61
C GLU A 402 -30.17 19.20 -5.28
N LEU A 403 -31.11 19.65 -4.43
CA LEU A 403 -32.22 18.83 -3.94
C LEU A 403 -33.01 18.15 -5.07
N SER A 404 -33.31 18.88 -6.15
CA SER A 404 -34.03 18.34 -7.32
C SER A 404 -33.27 17.17 -7.96
N THR A 405 -31.95 17.27 -8.08
CA THR A 405 -31.10 16.21 -8.62
C THR A 405 -30.98 15.03 -7.66
N ARG A 406 -30.92 15.27 -6.34
CA ARG A 406 -30.97 14.22 -5.32
C ARG A 406 -32.28 13.43 -5.38
N VAL A 407 -33.41 14.11 -5.50
CA VAL A 407 -34.73 13.48 -5.70
C VAL A 407 -34.73 12.63 -6.96
N ALA A 408 -34.28 13.17 -8.10
CA ALA A 408 -34.22 12.42 -9.36
C ALA A 408 -33.31 11.18 -9.28
N ILE A 409 -32.19 11.26 -8.56
CA ILE A 409 -31.31 10.10 -8.28
C ILE A 409 -32.07 9.02 -7.50
N LEU A 410 -32.74 9.40 -6.42
CA LEU A 410 -33.49 8.47 -5.58
C LEU A 410 -34.66 7.84 -6.34
N GLU A 411 -35.47 8.63 -7.06
CA GLU A 411 -36.57 8.13 -7.88
C GLU A 411 -36.11 7.11 -8.92
N ARG A 412 -34.98 7.37 -9.56
CA ARG A 412 -34.37 6.44 -10.51
C ARG A 412 -33.97 5.14 -9.82
N ARG A 413 -33.25 5.21 -8.70
CA ARG A 413 -32.82 4.03 -7.94
C ARG A 413 -34.00 3.23 -7.42
N SER A 414 -35.08 3.88 -6.97
CA SER A 414 -36.32 3.21 -6.59
C SER A 414 -36.94 2.43 -7.75
N ARG A 415 -36.95 3.01 -8.97
CA ARG A 415 -37.42 2.31 -10.17
C ARG A 415 -36.55 1.11 -10.54
N GLU A 416 -35.23 1.26 -10.48
CA GLU A 416 -34.26 0.18 -10.75
C GLU A 416 -34.41 -0.96 -9.73
N ALA A 417 -34.62 -0.63 -8.46
CA ALA A 417 -34.92 -1.57 -7.38
C ALA A 417 -36.36 -2.13 -7.42
N LYS A 418 -37.22 -1.64 -8.33
CA LYS A 418 -38.65 -1.99 -8.45
C LYS A 418 -39.44 -1.74 -7.15
N VAL A 419 -39.07 -0.70 -6.41
CA VAL A 419 -39.72 -0.28 -5.16
C VAL A 419 -40.57 0.96 -5.41
N THR A 420 -41.83 0.93 -4.96
CA THR A 420 -42.72 2.09 -5.01
C THR A 420 -42.56 2.88 -3.72
N ILE A 421 -42.20 4.16 -3.84
CA ILE A 421 -42.01 5.08 -2.71
C ILE A 421 -42.80 6.35 -3.01
N GLU A 422 -43.51 6.88 -2.02
CA GLU A 422 -44.25 8.12 -2.18
C GLU A 422 -43.31 9.31 -2.41
N PRO A 423 -43.67 10.28 -3.28
CA PRO A 423 -42.81 11.41 -3.63
C PRO A 423 -42.31 12.20 -2.42
N ASP A 424 -43.14 12.36 -1.39
CA ASP A 424 -42.78 13.15 -0.22
C ASP A 424 -41.76 12.42 0.68
N VAL A 425 -41.80 11.08 0.72
CA VAL A 425 -40.74 10.27 1.36
C VAL A 425 -39.43 10.38 0.61
N VAL A 426 -39.45 10.40 -0.73
CA VAL A 426 -38.23 10.62 -1.53
C VAL A 426 -37.62 11.99 -1.26
N LYS A 427 -38.43 13.05 -1.24
CA LYS A 427 -38.00 14.41 -0.90
C LYS A 427 -37.41 14.48 0.51
N LEU A 428 -38.03 13.79 1.47
CA LEU A 428 -37.53 13.70 2.83
C LEU A 428 -36.13 13.06 2.88
N ILE A 429 -35.94 11.89 2.25
CA ILE A 429 -34.63 11.23 2.20
C ILE A 429 -33.58 12.14 1.53
N ALA A 430 -33.95 12.82 0.44
CA ALA A 430 -33.09 13.79 -0.23
C ALA A 430 -32.76 15.02 0.62
N GLY A 431 -33.63 15.39 1.57
CA GLY A 431 -33.39 16.48 2.52
C GLY A 431 -32.51 16.07 3.70
N LEU A 432 -32.49 14.79 4.09
CA LEU A 432 -31.68 14.29 5.20
C LEU A 432 -30.23 13.97 4.83
N VAL A 433 -29.93 13.79 3.53
CA VAL A 433 -28.59 13.44 3.05
C VAL A 433 -28.17 14.39 1.94
N GLU A 434 -27.27 15.32 2.25
CA GLU A 434 -26.99 16.47 1.38
C GLU A 434 -25.66 16.37 0.61
N ASN A 435 -24.67 15.64 1.13
CA ASN A 435 -23.27 15.83 0.70
C ASN A 435 -22.74 14.78 -0.30
N ASN A 436 -23.39 13.62 -0.44
CA ASN A 436 -22.80 12.47 -1.14
C ASN A 436 -23.85 11.56 -1.80
N VAL A 437 -23.69 11.27 -3.10
CA VAL A 437 -24.63 10.42 -3.86
C VAL A 437 -24.58 8.96 -3.39
N ARG A 438 -23.41 8.48 -2.94
CA ARG A 438 -23.27 7.16 -2.35
C ARG A 438 -24.05 7.06 -1.03
N GLU A 439 -24.06 8.12 -0.22
CA GLU A 439 -24.83 8.15 1.03
C GLU A 439 -26.33 8.20 0.77
N LEU A 440 -26.78 8.91 -0.27
CA LEU A 440 -28.19 8.90 -0.71
C LEU A 440 -28.64 7.49 -1.07
N GLY A 441 -27.83 6.78 -1.87
CA GLY A 441 -28.05 5.38 -2.22
C GLY A 441 -28.14 4.48 -0.98
N GLY A 442 -27.18 4.61 -0.07
CA GLY A 442 -27.19 3.87 1.18
C GLY A 442 -28.38 4.18 2.09
N ALA A 443 -28.85 5.44 2.13
CA ALA A 443 -30.03 5.83 2.88
C ALA A 443 -31.30 5.20 2.32
N LEU A 444 -31.47 5.21 1.00
CA LEU A 444 -32.57 4.53 0.33
C LEU A 444 -32.56 3.03 0.63
N ASN A 445 -31.41 2.37 0.45
CA ASN A 445 -31.28 0.93 0.72
C ASN A 445 -31.62 0.59 2.18
N ARG A 446 -31.20 1.43 3.15
CA ARG A 446 -31.58 1.24 4.56
C ARG A 446 -33.09 1.29 4.78
N VAL A 447 -33.77 2.30 4.22
CA VAL A 447 -35.23 2.45 4.37
C VAL A 447 -35.97 1.28 3.71
N VAL A 448 -35.55 0.88 2.51
CA VAL A 448 -36.11 -0.25 1.77
C VAL A 448 -35.90 -1.57 2.52
N ALA A 449 -34.68 -1.84 2.98
CA ALA A 449 -34.35 -3.05 3.74
C ALA A 449 -35.19 -3.13 5.02
N PHE A 450 -35.28 -2.03 5.77
CA PHE A 450 -36.08 -1.96 7.00
C PHE A 450 -37.57 -2.21 6.73
N SER A 451 -38.14 -1.55 5.71
CA SER A 451 -39.52 -1.77 5.27
C SER A 451 -39.79 -3.23 4.91
N SER A 452 -38.92 -3.83 4.09
CA SER A 452 -39.06 -5.22 3.64
C SER A 452 -38.98 -6.21 4.80
N MET A 453 -38.08 -6.00 5.76
CA MET A 453 -37.90 -6.89 6.91
C MET A 453 -39.02 -6.78 7.94
N MET A 454 -39.57 -5.58 8.12
CA MET A 454 -40.64 -5.32 9.09
C MET A 454 -42.05 -5.49 8.50
N GLY A 455 -42.17 -5.64 7.17
CA GLY A 455 -43.46 -5.67 6.48
C GLY A 455 -44.24 -4.36 6.62
N ARG A 456 -43.55 -3.24 6.86
CA ARG A 456 -44.15 -1.91 7.02
C ARG A 456 -44.11 -1.16 5.69
N PRO A 457 -45.14 -0.36 5.35
CA PRO A 457 -45.08 0.51 4.19
C PRO A 457 -43.97 1.56 4.36
N ILE A 458 -43.37 1.98 3.24
CA ILE A 458 -42.37 3.05 3.22
C ILE A 458 -43.08 4.39 3.39
N THR A 459 -43.02 4.97 4.59
CA THR A 459 -43.63 6.26 4.95
C THR A 459 -42.59 7.28 5.42
N GLU A 460 -42.97 8.54 5.56
CA GLU A 460 -42.08 9.59 6.09
C GLU A 460 -41.61 9.26 7.50
N ASP A 461 -42.51 8.78 8.36
CA ASP A 461 -42.18 8.39 9.73
C ASP A 461 -41.13 7.27 9.75
N LEU A 462 -41.28 6.26 8.88
CA LEU A 462 -40.31 5.19 8.74
C LEU A 462 -38.94 5.73 8.30
N ALA A 463 -38.93 6.61 7.30
CA ALA A 463 -37.68 7.21 6.82
C ALA A 463 -37.01 8.04 7.92
N ARG A 464 -37.76 8.82 8.70
CA ARG A 464 -37.20 9.59 9.83
C ARG A 464 -36.67 8.68 10.93
N GLU A 465 -37.41 7.64 11.28
CA GLU A 465 -37.02 6.63 12.27
C GLU A 465 -35.69 5.97 11.90
N VAL A 466 -35.53 5.56 10.64
CA VAL A 466 -34.33 4.89 10.14
C VAL A 466 -33.15 5.86 9.97
N LEU A 467 -33.40 7.13 9.62
CA LEU A 467 -32.35 8.06 9.18
C LEU A 467 -31.96 9.15 10.19
N THR A 468 -32.76 9.45 11.22
CA THR A 468 -32.64 10.73 11.96
C THR A 468 -32.32 10.66 13.46
N GLU A 469 -32.26 9.50 14.13
CA GLU A 469 -32.03 9.54 15.60
C GLU A 469 -30.56 9.81 16.02
N PRO A 470 -30.33 10.82 16.91
CA PRO A 470 -29.07 11.16 17.58
C PRO A 470 -28.84 10.33 18.87
N ALA A 471 -27.60 10.36 19.38
CA ALA A 471 -27.07 9.73 20.60
C ALA A 471 -28.08 9.12 21.60
N PHE A 472 -28.08 7.79 21.72
CA PHE A 472 -28.48 7.15 22.98
C PHE A 472 -27.26 7.15 23.92
N GLU A 473 -27.36 7.89 25.04
CA GLU A 473 -26.60 7.52 26.23
C GLU A 473 -26.95 6.06 26.58
N ALA A 474 -25.94 5.20 26.65
CA ALA A 474 -26.14 3.80 27.00
C ALA A 474 -26.71 3.71 28.42
N PRO A 475 -27.91 3.11 28.62
CA PRO A 475 -28.30 2.65 29.95
C PRO A 475 -27.38 1.48 30.36
N PRO A 476 -27.08 1.31 31.66
CA PRO A 476 -26.24 0.21 32.13
C PRO A 476 -26.89 -1.13 31.78
N ILE A 477 -26.15 -1.99 31.10
CA ILE A 477 -26.57 -3.33 30.72
C ILE A 477 -26.64 -4.19 32.00
N PRO A 478 -27.79 -4.77 32.37
CA PRO A 478 -27.85 -5.80 33.41
C PRO A 478 -27.29 -7.12 32.88
N ALA A 479 -26.44 -7.76 33.67
CA ALA A 479 -25.79 -9.03 33.35
C ALA A 479 -26.80 -10.15 33.06
N PRO A 480 -26.58 -11.00 32.03
CA PRO A 480 -27.39 -12.19 31.82
C PRO A 480 -27.01 -13.28 32.83
N ALA A 481 -28.04 -13.89 33.41
CA ALA A 481 -27.97 -14.99 34.34
C ALA A 481 -27.72 -16.33 33.63
N VAL A 482 -26.68 -17.03 34.10
CA VAL A 482 -26.49 -18.48 34.26
C VAL A 482 -26.62 -19.39 33.03
N ALA A 483 -25.47 -19.91 32.59
CA ALA A 483 -25.33 -21.30 32.14
C ALA A 483 -24.14 -21.95 32.91
N GLU A 484 -24.50 -22.97 33.69
CA GLU A 484 -23.75 -24.07 34.30
C GLU A 484 -22.35 -23.86 34.92
N ARG A 485 -22.32 -24.01 36.25
CA ARG A 485 -21.12 -24.25 37.07
C ARG A 485 -20.54 -25.64 36.77
N VAL A 486 -19.24 -25.66 36.44
CA VAL A 486 -18.36 -26.82 36.68
C VAL A 486 -17.40 -26.40 37.80
N GLU A 487 -17.29 -27.21 38.86
CA GLU A 487 -16.50 -26.94 40.07
C GLU A 487 -14.98 -26.85 39.80
N PRO A 488 -14.22 -26.10 40.63
CA PRO A 488 -12.81 -25.85 40.40
C PRO A 488 -11.97 -27.03 40.92
N ALA A 489 -11.53 -27.92 40.03
CA ALA A 489 -10.38 -28.75 40.32
C ALA A 489 -9.15 -27.84 40.47
N VAL A 490 -8.38 -28.06 41.53
CA VAL A 490 -7.23 -27.26 42.00
C VAL A 490 -6.30 -26.87 40.84
N LEU A 491 -6.45 -25.65 40.33
CA LEU A 491 -5.51 -25.04 39.39
C LEU A 491 -4.19 -24.84 40.12
N GLN A 492 -3.22 -25.74 39.92
CA GLN A 492 -1.82 -25.40 40.18
C GLN A 492 -1.50 -24.14 39.37
N GLY A 493 -1.18 -23.05 40.08
CA GLY A 493 -0.98 -21.73 39.49
C GLY A 493 0.29 -21.69 38.65
N LEU A 494 0.19 -21.11 37.46
CA LEU A 494 1.35 -20.83 36.62
C LEU A 494 2.28 -19.83 37.33
N THR A 495 3.59 -19.98 37.14
CA THR A 495 4.59 -19.08 37.76
C THR A 495 5.30 -18.22 36.71
N PRO A 496 5.59 -16.93 37.01
CA PRO A 496 6.38 -16.06 36.13
C PRO A 496 7.78 -16.64 35.86
N GLY A 497 8.29 -16.46 34.64
CA GLY A 497 9.60 -16.95 34.19
C GLY A 497 9.65 -18.44 33.87
N ARG A 498 8.51 -19.16 33.98
CA ARG A 498 8.40 -20.58 33.64
C ARG A 498 7.62 -20.82 32.36
N SER A 499 7.84 -21.99 31.79
CA SER A 499 7.28 -22.41 30.51
C SER A 499 6.61 -23.78 30.65
N TYR A 500 5.36 -23.87 30.21
CA TYR A 500 4.50 -25.02 30.43
C TYR A 500 4.03 -25.62 29.10
N LEU A 501 4.12 -26.94 28.99
CA LEU A 501 3.52 -27.72 27.90
C LEU A 501 2.23 -28.38 28.42
N VAL A 502 1.10 -28.02 27.85
CA VAL A 502 -0.21 -28.56 28.22
C VAL A 502 -0.62 -29.59 27.18
N GLU A 503 -0.62 -30.86 27.58
CA GLU A 503 -1.08 -31.96 26.73
C GLU A 503 -2.61 -32.05 26.82
N GLU A 504 -3.29 -31.68 25.73
CA GLU A 504 -4.75 -31.63 25.66
C GLU A 504 -5.29 -31.73 24.22
N GLU A 505 -6.33 -32.54 23.99
CA GLU A 505 -6.97 -32.69 22.67
C GLU A 505 -7.70 -31.43 22.19
N ARG A 506 -8.19 -30.62 23.13
CA ARG A 506 -8.83 -29.34 22.87
C ARG A 506 -8.25 -28.33 23.83
N PRO A 507 -7.90 -27.12 23.38
CA PRO A 507 -7.21 -26.14 24.20
C PRO A 507 -8.21 -25.50 25.19
N LEU A 508 -8.56 -26.19 26.26
CA LEU A 508 -9.48 -25.69 27.29
C LEU A 508 -8.71 -25.27 28.53
N GLU A 509 -7.79 -26.12 28.98
CA GLU A 509 -7.01 -25.89 30.18
C GLU A 509 -5.88 -24.90 29.95
N ALA A 510 -5.22 -24.89 28.79
CA ALA A 510 -4.23 -23.86 28.48
C ALA A 510 -4.85 -22.45 28.52
N PHE A 511 -6.03 -22.26 27.91
CA PHE A 511 -6.76 -20.98 27.93
C PHE A 511 -7.28 -20.61 29.32
N ARG A 512 -7.81 -21.57 30.08
CA ARG A 512 -8.28 -21.35 31.46
C ARG A 512 -7.13 -20.92 32.37
N ARG A 513 -5.98 -21.59 32.29
CA ARG A 513 -4.78 -21.28 33.09
C ARG A 513 -4.17 -19.94 32.70
N PHE A 514 -4.13 -19.65 31.40
CA PHE A 514 -3.73 -18.34 30.88
C PHE A 514 -4.61 -17.22 31.44
N ALA A 515 -5.95 -17.36 31.36
CA ALA A 515 -6.88 -16.37 31.88
C ALA A 515 -6.75 -16.19 33.41
N ALA A 516 -6.60 -17.28 34.15
CA ALA A 516 -6.39 -17.26 35.60
C ALA A 516 -5.10 -16.53 35.99
N PHE A 517 -3.99 -16.76 35.27
CA PHE A 517 -2.72 -16.09 35.52
C PHE A 517 -2.80 -14.58 35.26
N LEU A 518 -3.47 -14.17 34.18
CA LEU A 518 -3.65 -12.75 33.85
C LEU A 518 -4.60 -12.02 34.79
N GLY A 519 -5.51 -12.73 35.47
CA GLY A 519 -6.39 -12.16 36.50
C GLY A 519 -5.63 -11.48 37.65
N GLY A 520 -4.33 -11.78 37.84
CA GLY A 520 -3.44 -11.09 38.78
C GLY A 520 -2.78 -9.80 38.25
N GLY A 521 -3.09 -9.40 37.00
CA GLY A 521 -2.60 -8.22 36.31
C GLY A 521 -1.30 -8.46 35.51
N GLY A 522 -1.27 -8.05 34.24
CA GLY A 522 -0.16 -8.23 33.30
C GLY A 522 -0.69 -8.33 31.87
N GLY A 523 0.20 -8.34 30.88
CA GLY A 523 -0.18 -8.47 29.48
C GLY A 523 -0.43 -9.91 29.06
N GLY A 524 -1.48 -10.16 28.28
CA GLY A 524 -1.66 -11.45 27.61
C GLY A 524 -1.41 -11.37 26.10
N LEU A 525 -0.68 -12.31 25.54
CA LEU A 525 -0.68 -12.57 24.10
C LEU A 525 -1.15 -14.00 23.84
N VAL A 526 -2.13 -14.16 22.96
CA VAL A 526 -2.58 -15.46 22.50
C VAL A 526 -2.31 -15.59 21.01
N ILE A 527 -1.67 -16.68 20.60
CA ILE A 527 -1.58 -17.12 19.21
C ILE A 527 -2.34 -18.43 19.12
N THR A 528 -3.38 -18.49 18.30
CA THR A 528 -4.32 -19.62 18.29
C THR A 528 -4.72 -20.01 16.89
N ARG A 529 -4.99 -21.30 16.66
CA ARG A 529 -5.53 -21.81 15.39
C ARG A 529 -7.03 -21.56 15.26
N THR A 530 -7.68 -21.20 16.36
CA THR A 530 -9.11 -20.94 16.41
C THR A 530 -9.36 -19.46 16.17
N ASN A 531 -10.46 -19.14 15.47
CA ASN A 531 -10.81 -17.76 15.18
C ASN A 531 -10.85 -16.90 16.47
N PRO A 532 -10.16 -15.75 16.53
CA PRO A 532 -10.04 -14.91 17.73
C PRO A 532 -11.38 -14.49 18.36
N LYS A 533 -12.42 -14.20 17.58
CA LYS A 533 -13.77 -13.92 18.13
C LYS A 533 -14.29 -15.08 18.95
N ARG A 534 -14.25 -16.29 18.38
CA ARG A 534 -14.72 -17.51 19.05
C ARG A 534 -13.93 -17.77 20.32
N VAL A 535 -12.62 -17.57 20.29
CA VAL A 535 -11.76 -17.75 21.47
C VAL A 535 -12.11 -16.74 22.57
N ARG A 536 -12.28 -15.47 22.24
CA ARG A 536 -12.66 -14.42 23.21
C ARG A 536 -14.03 -14.71 23.83
N GLU A 537 -15.02 -15.07 23.01
CA GLU A 537 -16.38 -15.41 23.47
C GLU A 537 -16.40 -16.68 24.35
N THR A 538 -15.63 -17.70 23.97
CA THR A 538 -15.66 -19.01 24.64
C THR A 538 -14.93 -19.00 25.99
N TYR A 539 -13.78 -18.32 26.06
CA TYR A 539 -12.89 -18.42 27.22
C TYR A 539 -12.84 -17.14 28.09
N GLY A 540 -13.52 -16.06 27.67
CA GLY A 540 -13.60 -14.83 28.46
C GLY A 540 -12.24 -14.21 28.75
N LEU A 541 -11.38 -14.12 27.72
CA LEU A 541 -9.99 -13.76 27.92
C LEU A 541 -9.83 -12.29 28.36
N PRO A 542 -9.02 -12.02 29.40
CA PRO A 542 -8.74 -10.66 29.86
C PRO A 542 -7.73 -9.91 28.96
N THR A 543 -7.36 -10.46 27.80
CA THR A 543 -6.48 -9.82 26.83
C THR A 543 -7.18 -9.58 25.50
N GLU A 544 -6.92 -8.42 24.91
CA GLU A 544 -7.37 -8.07 23.57
C GLU A 544 -6.42 -8.59 22.49
N ARG A 545 -5.18 -8.96 22.83
CA ARG A 545 -4.14 -9.36 21.87
C ARG A 545 -4.21 -10.85 21.56
N VAL A 546 -5.12 -11.20 20.64
CA VAL A 546 -5.36 -12.57 20.17
C VAL A 546 -5.12 -12.64 18.67
N LEU A 547 -4.07 -13.34 18.26
CA LEU A 547 -3.63 -13.51 16.88
C LEU A 547 -4.07 -14.87 16.34
N TRP A 548 -4.71 -14.86 15.18
CA TRP A 548 -5.11 -16.07 14.48
C TRP A 548 -3.96 -16.62 13.65
N LEU A 549 -3.48 -17.81 14.00
CA LEU A 549 -2.44 -18.54 13.30
C LEU A 549 -3.00 -19.17 12.01
N THR A 550 -2.90 -18.45 10.89
CA THR A 550 -3.44 -18.86 9.60
C THR A 550 -2.69 -18.21 8.44
N ASP A 551 -2.60 -18.93 7.32
CA ASP A 551 -2.12 -18.48 6.02
C ASP A 551 -3.22 -17.84 5.16
N ARG A 552 -4.49 -17.91 5.59
CA ARG A 552 -5.62 -17.37 4.82
C ARG A 552 -5.63 -15.86 4.81
N GLU A 553 -5.71 -15.30 3.61
CA GLU A 553 -5.94 -13.87 3.38
C GLU A 553 -7.43 -13.50 3.55
N GLY A 554 -7.74 -12.24 3.89
CA GLY A 554 -9.12 -11.72 3.93
C GLY A 554 -9.95 -11.85 5.23
N SER A 555 -9.38 -12.19 6.39
CA SER A 555 -10.14 -12.14 7.67
C SER A 555 -10.03 -10.78 8.37
N ALA A 556 -11.13 -10.33 8.97
CA ALA A 556 -11.24 -9.14 9.80
C ALA A 556 -10.58 -9.27 11.19
N GLU A 557 -10.15 -10.48 11.57
CA GLU A 557 -9.42 -10.73 12.82
C GLU A 557 -7.92 -10.51 12.65
N ASP A 558 -7.24 -10.14 13.74
CA ASP A 558 -5.78 -10.05 13.79
C ASP A 558 -5.18 -11.43 13.52
N ARG A 559 -4.22 -11.48 12.60
CA ARG A 559 -3.67 -12.72 12.04
C ARG A 559 -2.16 -12.73 12.12
N ILE A 560 -1.62 -13.94 12.19
CA ILE A 560 -0.20 -14.20 12.05
C ILE A 560 0.00 -15.44 11.17
N ALA A 561 0.85 -15.32 10.17
CA ALA A 561 1.22 -16.45 9.33
C ALA A 561 1.99 -17.48 10.16
N PRO A 562 1.95 -18.79 9.81
CA PRO A 562 2.74 -19.84 10.49
C PRO A 562 4.24 -19.79 10.18
N ALA A 563 4.80 -18.58 10.07
CA ALA A 563 6.22 -18.31 9.90
C ALA A 563 6.87 -18.09 11.26
N LEU A 564 7.80 -18.97 11.65
CA LEU A 564 8.38 -19.02 12.99
C LEU A 564 9.06 -17.69 13.36
N GLU A 565 9.80 -17.08 12.44
CA GLU A 565 10.51 -15.82 12.65
C GLU A 565 9.55 -14.65 12.91
N ARG A 566 8.40 -14.64 12.22
CA ARG A 566 7.37 -13.62 12.42
C ARG A 566 6.69 -13.79 13.79
N ILE A 567 6.43 -15.03 14.17
CA ILE A 567 5.85 -15.36 15.49
C ILE A 567 6.80 -14.92 16.62
N VAL A 568 8.09 -15.22 16.49
CA VAL A 568 9.09 -14.77 17.46
C VAL A 568 9.12 -13.25 17.56
N TYR A 569 9.16 -12.54 16.43
CA TYR A 569 9.15 -11.07 16.43
C TYR A 569 7.94 -10.49 17.16
N GLU A 570 6.73 -11.01 16.89
CA GLU A 570 5.51 -10.52 17.55
C GLU A 570 5.50 -10.78 19.06
N ILE A 571 6.06 -11.93 19.49
CA ILE A 571 6.19 -12.27 20.91
C ILE A 571 7.24 -11.35 21.58
N GLU A 572 8.41 -11.17 20.98
CA GLU A 572 9.49 -10.31 21.50
C GLU A 572 9.06 -8.83 21.53
N ASP A 573 8.39 -8.33 20.48
CA ASP A 573 7.80 -6.98 20.42
C ASP A 573 6.78 -6.80 21.55
N PHE A 574 5.89 -7.77 21.75
CA PHE A 574 4.93 -7.73 22.84
C PHE A 574 5.62 -7.69 24.21
N MET A 575 6.62 -8.55 24.43
CA MET A 575 7.36 -8.63 25.68
C MET A 575 8.13 -7.34 25.98
N SER A 576 8.65 -6.65 24.95
CA SER A 576 9.34 -5.37 25.12
C SER A 576 8.43 -4.23 25.63
N LYS A 577 7.12 -4.32 25.36
CA LYS A 577 6.14 -3.26 25.65
C LYS A 577 5.55 -3.34 27.05
N GLN A 578 5.63 -4.49 27.71
CA GLN A 578 5.08 -4.66 29.06
C GLN A 578 6.02 -5.45 29.96
N PRO A 579 6.16 -5.08 31.24
CA PRO A 579 7.19 -5.64 32.11
C PRO A 579 6.90 -7.07 32.59
N ARG A 580 5.65 -7.54 32.52
CA ARG A 580 5.23 -8.89 32.91
C ARG A 580 3.97 -9.33 32.17
N GLY A 581 3.79 -10.63 31.97
CA GLY A 581 2.63 -11.13 31.26
C GLY A 581 2.65 -12.62 31.00
N ALA A 582 1.78 -13.10 30.11
CA ALA A 582 1.79 -14.47 29.63
C ALA A 582 1.65 -14.52 28.11
N VAL A 583 2.25 -15.54 27.51
CA VAL A 583 2.13 -15.87 26.09
C VAL A 583 1.55 -17.28 26.00
N LEU A 584 0.46 -17.42 25.25
CA LEU A 584 -0.16 -18.71 24.95
C LEU A 584 -0.02 -19.00 23.45
N ILE A 585 0.60 -20.12 23.10
CA ILE A 585 0.62 -20.66 21.73
C ILE A 585 -0.26 -21.90 21.72
N ASP A 586 -1.40 -21.79 21.06
CA ASP A 586 -2.37 -22.87 20.95
C ASP A 586 -2.11 -23.75 19.71
N GLY A 587 -1.83 -25.03 19.95
CA GLY A 587 -1.71 -26.08 18.93
C GLY A 587 -0.37 -26.07 18.19
N ILE A 588 0.74 -26.29 18.91
CA ILE A 588 2.09 -26.27 18.34
C ILE A 588 2.28 -27.30 17.21
N GLU A 589 1.50 -28.39 17.20
CA GLU A 589 1.53 -29.38 16.13
C GLU A 589 1.22 -28.77 14.74
N TYR A 590 0.48 -27.66 14.67
CA TYR A 590 0.26 -26.95 13.42
C TYR A 590 1.50 -26.23 12.91
N LEU A 591 2.36 -25.75 13.82
CA LEU A 591 3.66 -25.22 13.41
C LEU A 591 4.55 -26.36 12.91
N VAL A 592 4.49 -27.53 13.55
CA VAL A 592 5.19 -28.75 13.12
C VAL A 592 4.65 -29.30 11.79
N SER A 593 3.37 -29.12 11.46
CA SER A 593 2.86 -29.54 10.14
C SER A 593 3.30 -28.62 9.01
N ASN A 594 3.63 -27.36 9.31
CA ASN A 594 4.04 -26.34 8.33
C ASN A 594 5.57 -26.12 8.28
N ASN A 595 6.32 -26.66 9.24
CA ASN A 595 7.77 -26.49 9.38
C ASN A 595 8.41 -27.83 9.81
N SER A 596 9.74 -27.99 9.71
CA SER A 596 10.38 -29.18 10.28
C SER A 596 10.32 -29.16 11.82
N PHE A 597 10.21 -30.34 12.45
CA PHE A 597 10.24 -30.45 13.92
C PHE A 597 11.51 -29.82 14.51
N ASP A 598 12.66 -29.97 13.87
CA ASP A 598 13.91 -29.33 14.30
C ASP A 598 13.85 -27.79 14.27
N ALA A 599 13.16 -27.21 13.29
CA ALA A 599 12.95 -25.77 13.21
C ALA A 599 12.02 -25.29 14.33
N VAL A 600 10.92 -26.03 14.59
CA VAL A 600 10.00 -25.73 15.69
C VAL A 600 10.68 -25.90 17.05
N LEU A 601 11.53 -26.90 17.23
CA LEU A 601 12.29 -27.09 18.46
C LEU A 601 13.27 -25.94 18.71
N LYS A 602 14.00 -25.47 17.68
CA LYS A 602 14.84 -24.28 17.78
C LYS A 602 14.04 -23.02 18.12
N PHE A 603 12.85 -22.88 17.51
CA PHE A 603 11.91 -21.83 17.81
C PHE A 603 11.46 -21.85 19.28
N VAL A 604 11.04 -23.02 19.79
CA VAL A 604 10.64 -23.18 21.20
C VAL A 604 11.80 -22.82 22.11
N ARG A 605 13.01 -23.35 21.88
CA ARG A 605 14.19 -23.04 22.70
C ARG A 605 14.49 -21.54 22.74
N ARG A 606 14.43 -20.85 21.61
CA ARG A 606 14.60 -19.39 21.57
C ARG A 606 13.56 -18.66 22.42
N LEU A 607 12.31 -19.11 22.40
CA LEU A 607 11.27 -18.54 23.26
C LEU A 607 11.52 -18.87 24.74
N LEU A 608 11.97 -20.07 25.07
CA LEU A 608 12.32 -20.45 26.44
C LEU A 608 13.43 -19.55 26.99
N ASP A 609 14.47 -19.30 26.20
CA ASP A 609 15.58 -18.41 26.57
C ASP A 609 15.04 -17.00 26.87
N ALA A 610 14.27 -16.42 25.93
CA ALA A 610 13.68 -15.09 26.11
C ALA A 610 12.73 -14.99 27.32
N ILE A 611 11.97 -16.06 27.60
CA ILE A 611 11.02 -16.11 28.71
C ILE A 611 11.77 -16.24 30.04
N SER A 612 12.83 -17.04 30.10
CA SER A 612 13.62 -17.29 31.31
C SER A 612 14.30 -16.04 31.88
N GLU A 613 14.61 -15.07 31.01
CA GLU A 613 15.20 -13.78 31.38
C GLU A 613 14.14 -12.71 31.71
N SER A 614 12.85 -13.08 31.69
CA SER A 614 11.73 -12.15 31.79
C SER A 614 10.75 -12.50 32.93
N GLN A 615 9.77 -11.63 33.18
CA GLN A 615 8.64 -11.92 34.07
C GLN A 615 7.43 -12.47 33.30
N TYR A 616 7.66 -13.04 32.10
CA TYR A 616 6.61 -13.69 31.32
C TYR A 616 6.49 -15.17 31.65
N THR A 617 5.29 -15.71 31.43
CA THR A 617 5.06 -17.16 31.43
C THR A 617 4.69 -17.61 30.02
N LEU A 618 5.29 -18.70 29.55
CA LEU A 618 4.94 -19.32 28.27
C LEU A 618 4.05 -20.54 28.50
N ILE A 619 2.97 -20.64 27.73
CA ILE A 619 2.07 -21.79 27.72
C ILE A 619 1.98 -22.27 26.28
N ILE A 620 2.20 -23.55 26.05
CA ILE A 620 2.04 -24.17 24.74
C ILE A 620 1.06 -25.33 24.88
N SER A 621 -0.01 -25.34 24.09
CA SER A 621 -0.91 -26.50 24.02
C SER A 621 -0.51 -27.45 22.89
N LEU A 622 -0.72 -28.74 23.11
CA LEU A 622 -0.44 -29.80 22.16
C LEU A 622 -1.48 -30.93 22.28
N GLY A 623 -2.04 -31.36 21.14
CA GLY A 623 -2.90 -32.55 21.07
C GLY A 623 -2.13 -33.86 21.20
N SER A 624 -2.48 -34.71 22.17
CA SER A 624 -1.85 -36.02 22.37
C SER A 624 -2.03 -36.94 21.16
N GLY A 625 -0.95 -37.32 20.49
CA GLY A 625 -0.98 -38.23 19.33
C GLY A 625 -0.86 -37.56 17.96
N THR A 626 -0.68 -36.23 17.92
CA THR A 626 -0.48 -35.47 16.67
C THR A 626 0.98 -35.37 16.23
N ILE A 627 1.93 -35.64 17.14
CA ILE A 627 3.38 -35.67 16.88
C ILE A 627 3.97 -37.02 17.30
N LYS A 628 5.13 -37.41 16.75
CA LYS A 628 5.72 -38.71 17.08
C LYS A 628 6.10 -38.79 18.56
N GLU A 629 5.99 -39.96 19.16
CA GLU A 629 6.30 -40.16 20.59
C GLU A 629 7.73 -39.72 20.97
N GLN A 630 8.70 -39.88 20.05
CA GLN A 630 10.07 -39.42 20.23
C GLN A 630 10.18 -37.89 20.24
N GLU A 631 9.45 -37.21 19.36
CA GLU A 631 9.41 -35.74 19.23
C GLU A 631 8.72 -35.11 20.46
N LEU A 632 7.63 -35.73 20.93
CA LEU A 632 6.95 -35.36 22.17
C LEU A 632 7.89 -35.43 23.38
N LYS A 633 8.61 -36.54 23.57
CA LYS A 633 9.57 -36.70 24.67
C LYS A 633 10.71 -35.68 24.65
N VAL A 634 11.03 -35.12 23.48
CA VAL A 634 12.01 -34.02 23.37
C VAL A 634 11.41 -32.72 23.88
N LEU A 635 10.18 -32.36 23.48
CA LEU A 635 9.50 -31.16 23.98
C LEU A 635 9.21 -31.24 25.50
N GLU A 636 8.81 -32.40 26.00
CA GLU A 636 8.59 -32.66 27.43
C GLU A 636 9.85 -32.47 28.29
N ARG A 637 11.05 -32.57 27.70
CA ARG A 637 12.31 -32.33 28.42
C ARG A 637 12.67 -30.85 28.53
N GLU A 638 12.13 -30.01 27.66
CA GLU A 638 12.43 -28.58 27.58
C GLU A 638 11.47 -27.75 28.45
N MET A 639 10.31 -28.30 28.83
CA MET A 639 9.20 -27.57 29.46
C MET A 639 8.56 -28.33 30.62
N GLU A 640 7.90 -27.62 31.54
CA GLU A 640 7.11 -28.26 32.59
C GLU A 640 5.81 -28.83 32.01
N VAL A 641 5.65 -30.15 32.08
CA VAL A 641 4.52 -30.84 31.47
C VAL A 641 3.32 -30.86 32.41
N ILE A 642 2.18 -30.37 31.92
CA ILE A 642 0.88 -30.46 32.58
C ILE A 642 0.04 -31.45 31.78
N ARG A 643 -0.16 -32.64 32.35
CA ARG A 643 -1.04 -33.67 31.78
C ARG A 643 -2.42 -33.57 32.40
N ILE A 644 -3.43 -33.51 31.54
CA ILE A 644 -4.82 -33.54 31.96
C ILE A 644 -5.29 -35.01 31.89
N PRO A 645 -5.94 -35.53 32.94
CA PRO A 645 -6.41 -36.91 32.99
C PRO A 645 -7.54 -37.22 32.00
#